data_AF-A0A0D1E8P6-F1
#
_entry.id   AF-A0A0D1E8P6-F1
#
_cell.length_a   1.000
_cell.length_b   1.000
_cell.length_c   1.000
_cell.angle_alpha   90.00
_cell.angle_beta   90.00
_cell.angle_gamma   90.00
#
_symmetry.space_group_name_H-M   'P 1'
#
loop_
_entity.id
_entity.type
_entity.pdbx_description
1 polymer ?
#
loop_
_entity_poly.entity_id
_entity_poly.type
_entity_poly.pdbx_seq_one_letter_code
_entity_poly.pdbx_strand_id
1 'polypeptide(L)'
;MSLPSPPSDARYVVSTITLEIPLAEPIKQDSPTPYTYQEGGTTKPLLTNDTILLTIYYPSSQANASANGRTLDWLEAPKLRSIGGLLKYAGVPKYLALPIVLPAYSVVSQKLPVAVDATLASNGPSNGFAVAVFSHGMGGTRTTYSAYCTSLAQSGIVVAAVEHRDGSAASTTIHRPLNEDHQASSGWFRWLYSVSNGVENKIYVHPAEVDGKPEPMDVRRAQAEFRRREVLAVLDILVDINSGKGNTLVRSCTRSQREDAKARESRCKVLAEFTGKLNIQDPWLIGHSFGGSTAIQTLRDTKCPFGQALVLDPWVEPVPISGADVVPVSKPLYIINSEDFTQWKSHMNDVTTIARESKASTGGKGWLMTIGAEGTEKSDSTVAASSLRLSPPSRLVIVHDMFGTLFSLSACIEALVSLFPDQLHEAEGVPKIVPELVVMDWFHGTQRDFTYSSVCGQYRPIGEVFKGTLPRVLLQAGILPKKDRKGKALAQAGSFQDDGPAEEALENPFDAVVEETMMGALKKLQPRPGMVDALTRIYRDRDGKKRLPPCVDKIDIWAATNGSLELGRSSFLRVLGESDGADIDSAAARCARSDKDNTIGSGIGLFSCDEIGAAKPDPRVYAEVLRRIKAEPIDANAAKKEYPGIWFVASHTWDTFAAKQAGFRTAWVTYEEFFPCASVYGTPDVVGRNLEEVSEKILAFERDLATKADDAAPVKGWTYHKERQEQTKAASQHTSFSDFPFLLPNMAKFVGSVSSKSILDVNSEVTKRMILEGKREEADGVFSGLKGNKDETEWRIWKEGRAQPDDLVAEAAIGSDGNRQGRLVVHAL
;
A
#
# COMPACT_ATOMS: atom_id res chain seq x y z
N MET A 1 11.72 24.87 -28.26
CA MET A 1 12.39 24.17 -27.13
C MET A 1 12.86 25.22 -26.16
N SER A 2 11.98 25.62 -25.25
CA SER A 2 12.25 26.62 -24.23
C SER A 2 11.33 26.36 -23.07
N LEU A 3 11.74 26.77 -21.88
CA LEU A 3 10.85 26.76 -20.72
C LEU A 3 9.59 27.61 -21.01
N PRO A 4 8.43 27.21 -20.49
CA PRO A 4 7.21 28.00 -20.63
C PRO A 4 7.39 29.39 -20.00
N SER A 5 6.93 30.42 -20.70
CA SER A 5 6.92 31.77 -20.18
C SER A 5 5.85 31.94 -19.10
N PRO A 6 6.07 32.84 -18.13
CA PRO A 6 5.02 33.36 -17.26
C PRO A 6 3.73 33.71 -18.01
N PRO A 7 2.54 33.35 -17.49
CA PRO A 7 1.28 33.90 -17.98
C PRO A 7 1.29 35.43 -17.89
N SER A 8 0.67 36.10 -18.88
CA SER A 8 0.62 37.58 -18.91
C SER A 8 -0.22 38.18 -17.79
N ASP A 9 -1.12 37.39 -17.20
CA ASP A 9 -2.03 37.72 -16.11
C ASP A 9 -1.55 37.21 -14.74
N ALA A 10 -0.30 36.75 -14.63
CA ALA A 10 0.28 36.31 -13.37
C ALA A 10 0.21 37.40 -12.29
N ARG A 11 -0.23 37.03 -11.08
CA ARG A 11 -0.37 37.96 -9.94
C ARG A 11 0.95 38.63 -9.55
N TYR A 12 2.04 37.89 -9.61
CA TYR A 12 3.38 38.38 -9.31
C TYR A 12 4.37 38.00 -10.40
N VAL A 13 5.38 38.85 -10.57
CA VAL A 13 6.61 38.46 -11.28
C VAL A 13 7.42 37.54 -10.37
N VAL A 14 8.31 36.72 -10.93
CA VAL A 14 9.14 35.80 -10.14
C VAL A 14 10.60 36.20 -10.19
N SER A 15 11.22 36.11 -9.03
CA SER A 15 12.67 36.20 -8.88
C SER A 15 13.20 34.96 -8.16
N THR A 16 14.51 34.75 -8.30
CA THR A 16 15.24 33.66 -7.68
C THR A 16 16.43 34.15 -6.86
N ILE A 17 16.71 33.46 -5.77
CA ILE A 17 17.94 33.61 -4.98
C ILE A 17 18.53 32.22 -4.77
N THR A 18 19.79 32.02 -5.12
CA THR A 18 20.53 30.78 -4.86
C THR A 18 21.44 30.95 -3.65
N LEU A 19 21.36 30.04 -2.69
CA LEU A 19 22.20 30.02 -1.50
C LEU A 19 22.89 28.67 -1.36
N GLU A 20 24.14 28.71 -0.89
CA GLU A 20 24.89 27.54 -0.45
C GLU A 20 25.37 27.82 0.97
N ILE A 21 24.71 27.22 1.97
CA ILE A 21 24.86 27.58 3.39
C ILE A 21 25.64 26.47 4.11
N PRO A 22 26.73 26.79 4.82
CA PRO A 22 27.44 25.82 5.65
C PRO A 22 26.55 25.32 6.78
N LEU A 23 26.56 24.02 7.00
CA LEU A 23 25.89 23.37 8.11
C LEU A 23 26.73 23.48 9.38
N ALA A 24 26.08 23.66 10.53
CA ALA A 24 26.75 23.64 11.83
C ALA A 24 27.42 22.26 12.09
N GLU A 25 26.73 21.19 11.72
CA GLU A 25 27.24 19.83 11.72
C GLU A 25 27.01 19.17 10.34
N PRO A 26 28.03 18.52 9.74
CA PRO A 26 27.85 17.85 8.47
C PRO A 26 26.80 16.73 8.55
N ILE A 27 25.94 16.65 7.53
CA ILE A 27 25.07 15.50 7.32
C ILE A 27 25.94 14.35 6.81
N LYS A 28 25.87 13.21 7.50
CA LYS A 28 26.59 11.98 7.16
C LYS A 28 25.64 10.79 7.25
N GLN A 29 25.96 9.71 6.54
CA GLN A 29 25.28 8.43 6.72
C GLN A 29 25.42 7.93 8.16
N ASP A 30 24.29 7.53 8.75
CA ASP A 30 24.26 6.90 10.07
C ASP A 30 24.58 5.41 9.92
N SER A 31 25.86 5.10 9.77
CA SER A 31 26.37 3.73 9.62
C SER A 31 27.83 3.65 10.07
N PRO A 32 28.25 2.57 10.76
CA PRO A 32 29.66 2.33 11.06
C PRO A 32 30.50 2.06 9.79
N THR A 33 29.83 1.65 8.70
CA THR A 33 30.43 1.39 7.39
C THR A 33 29.74 2.26 6.33
N PRO A 34 30.07 3.56 6.25
CA PRO A 34 29.44 4.46 5.29
C PRO A 34 29.79 4.06 3.86
N TYR A 35 28.84 4.23 2.94
CA TYR A 35 29.05 3.92 1.53
C TYR A 35 30.12 4.84 0.94
N THR A 36 31.03 4.24 0.16
CA THR A 36 32.09 4.94 -0.57
C THR A 36 32.03 4.59 -2.06
N TYR A 37 32.68 5.39 -2.91
CA TYR A 37 32.82 5.12 -4.34
C TYR A 37 34.16 5.65 -4.86
N GLN A 38 34.62 5.13 -5.98
CA GLN A 38 35.86 5.56 -6.64
C GLN A 38 35.62 6.71 -7.62
N GLU A 39 36.35 7.81 -7.45
CA GLU A 39 36.38 8.91 -8.42
C GLU A 39 37.82 9.37 -8.65
N GLY A 40 38.31 9.27 -9.90
CA GLY A 40 39.66 9.72 -10.24
C GLY A 40 40.78 9.01 -9.47
N GLY A 41 40.58 7.74 -9.11
CA GLY A 41 41.54 6.95 -8.31
C GLY A 41 41.53 7.26 -6.81
N THR A 42 40.55 8.03 -6.33
CA THR A 42 40.39 8.35 -4.90
C THR A 42 39.06 7.78 -4.38
N THR A 43 39.10 7.12 -3.23
CA THR A 43 37.91 6.70 -2.49
C THR A 43 37.22 7.91 -1.85
N LYS A 44 35.94 8.12 -2.16
CA LYS A 44 35.13 9.21 -1.59
C LYS A 44 33.90 8.70 -0.85
N PRO A 45 33.47 9.32 0.26
CA PRO A 45 32.18 9.00 0.87
C PRO A 45 31.02 9.42 -0.05
N LEU A 46 30.02 8.55 -0.19
CA LEU A 46 28.83 8.80 -1.00
C LEU A 46 27.86 9.74 -0.29
N LEU A 47 27.58 9.50 0.99
CA LEU A 47 26.53 10.18 1.76
C LEU A 47 27.17 11.09 2.82
N THR A 48 27.70 12.22 2.36
CA THR A 48 28.29 13.26 3.21
C THR A 48 28.03 14.62 2.59
N ASN A 49 27.71 15.60 3.43
CA ASN A 49 27.52 16.98 3.00
C ASN A 49 27.73 17.96 4.17
N ASP A 50 28.51 19.01 3.94
CA ASP A 50 28.83 20.06 4.91
C ASP A 50 28.12 21.39 4.61
N THR A 51 27.41 21.48 3.48
CA THR A 51 26.75 22.70 3.00
C THR A 51 25.43 22.37 2.28
N ILE A 52 24.37 23.13 2.53
CA ILE A 52 23.09 22.96 1.85
C ILE A 52 22.99 23.92 0.67
N LEU A 53 22.69 23.40 -0.52
CA LEU A 53 22.46 24.19 -1.73
C LEU A 53 20.97 24.22 -2.05
N LEU A 54 20.42 25.42 -2.24
CA LEU A 54 19.03 25.64 -2.59
C LEU A 54 18.84 26.81 -3.55
N THR A 55 17.71 26.84 -4.24
CA THR A 55 17.22 28.04 -4.96
C THR A 55 15.80 28.36 -4.52
N ILE A 56 15.62 29.59 -4.05
CA ILE A 56 14.34 30.12 -3.59
C ILE A 56 13.69 30.84 -4.78
N TYR A 57 12.52 30.38 -5.19
CA TYR A 57 11.64 31.04 -6.15
C TYR A 57 10.60 31.82 -5.37
N TYR A 58 10.45 33.12 -5.64
CA TYR A 58 9.57 33.96 -4.83
C TYR A 58 8.87 35.07 -5.63
N PRO A 59 7.72 35.56 -5.13
CA PRO A 59 6.99 36.68 -5.72
C PRO A 59 7.79 37.99 -5.67
N SER A 60 7.85 38.73 -6.76
CA SER A 60 8.62 39.99 -6.90
C SER A 60 7.78 41.13 -7.47
N SER A 61 8.12 42.36 -7.11
CA SER A 61 7.44 43.59 -7.53
C SER A 61 7.89 44.13 -8.90
N GLN A 62 9.01 43.65 -9.46
CA GLN A 62 9.60 44.25 -10.67
C GLN A 62 9.28 43.44 -11.93
N ALA A 63 8.41 43.98 -12.78
CA ALA A 63 8.13 43.47 -14.12
C ALA A 63 9.15 44.00 -15.12
N ASN A 64 9.83 43.08 -15.80
CA ASN A 64 10.76 43.26 -16.90
C ASN A 64 12.24 43.47 -16.57
N ALA A 65 13.04 42.58 -17.18
CA ALA A 65 14.47 42.69 -17.44
C ALA A 65 15.31 43.20 -16.26
N SER A 66 15.71 42.26 -15.42
CA SER A 66 17.08 42.19 -14.95
C SER A 66 17.58 43.51 -14.34
N ALA A 67 17.24 43.78 -13.08
CA ALA A 67 17.82 44.89 -12.32
C ALA A 67 19.37 44.92 -12.42
N ASN A 68 20.00 43.77 -12.75
CA ASN A 68 21.44 43.61 -13.03
C ASN A 68 21.79 42.85 -14.35
N GLY A 69 20.88 42.59 -15.28
CA GLY A 69 21.18 41.77 -16.49
C GLY A 69 21.29 40.24 -16.27
N ARG A 70 21.20 39.75 -15.03
CA ARG A 70 21.49 38.35 -14.66
C ARG A 70 20.25 37.47 -14.72
N THR A 71 20.43 36.27 -15.27
CA THR A 71 19.44 35.19 -15.36
C THR A 71 20.10 33.91 -14.86
N LEU A 72 19.38 33.06 -14.15
CA LEU A 72 19.91 31.77 -13.71
C LEU A 72 19.94 30.79 -14.90
N ASP A 73 21.06 30.09 -15.07
CA ASP A 73 21.16 29.01 -16.05
C ASP A 73 20.34 27.80 -15.59
N TRP A 74 19.61 27.16 -16.50
CA TRP A 74 18.88 25.93 -16.19
C TRP A 74 19.84 24.79 -15.86
N LEU A 75 20.91 24.65 -16.65
CA LEU A 75 22.00 23.72 -16.40
C LEU A 75 23.19 24.46 -15.80
N GLU A 76 23.51 24.17 -14.55
CA GLU A 76 24.60 24.86 -13.87
C GLU A 76 25.99 24.50 -14.44
N ALA A 77 26.90 25.46 -14.40
CA ALA A 77 28.31 25.25 -14.69
C ALA A 77 29.01 24.35 -13.64
N PRO A 78 30.01 23.53 -14.02
CA PRO A 78 30.56 23.37 -15.37
C PRO A 78 29.63 22.54 -16.26
N LYS A 79 29.18 23.10 -17.39
CA LYS A 79 28.07 22.52 -18.16
C LYS A 79 28.40 21.14 -18.70
N LEU A 80 29.64 20.89 -19.12
CA LEU A 80 30.06 19.56 -19.59
C LEU A 80 29.98 18.48 -18.49
N ARG A 81 30.24 18.84 -17.22
CA ARG A 81 30.07 17.92 -16.09
C ARG A 81 28.60 17.62 -15.85
N SER A 82 27.75 18.65 -15.90
CA SER A 82 26.30 18.51 -15.75
C SER A 82 25.69 17.65 -16.86
N ILE A 83 26.11 17.83 -18.11
CA ILE A 83 25.73 16.95 -19.23
C ILE A 83 26.26 15.53 -19.00
N GLY A 84 27.52 15.39 -18.58
CA GLY A 84 28.12 14.09 -18.27
C GLY A 84 27.34 13.34 -17.19
N GLY A 85 26.84 14.05 -16.17
CA GLY A 85 25.95 13.53 -15.15
C GLY A 85 24.59 13.07 -15.69
N LEU A 86 23.96 13.88 -16.54
CA LEU A 86 22.69 13.51 -17.20
C LEU A 86 22.84 12.29 -18.11
N LEU A 87 23.92 12.23 -18.91
CA LEU A 87 24.23 11.08 -19.77
C LEU A 87 24.49 9.82 -18.94
N LYS A 88 25.22 9.97 -17.83
CA LYS A 88 25.51 8.88 -16.90
C LYS A 88 24.22 8.34 -16.28
N TYR A 89 23.32 9.22 -15.84
CA TYR A 89 21.98 8.85 -15.36
C TYR A 89 21.18 8.12 -16.44
N ALA A 90 21.17 8.63 -17.68
CA ALA A 90 20.47 8.03 -18.82
C ALA A 90 21.07 6.70 -19.32
N GLY A 91 22.17 6.22 -18.72
CA GLY A 91 22.84 4.97 -19.12
C GLY A 91 23.59 5.08 -20.45
N VAL A 92 23.90 6.30 -20.92
CA VAL A 92 24.58 6.53 -22.20
C VAL A 92 26.10 6.48 -22.01
N PRO A 93 26.83 5.61 -22.74
CA PRO A 93 28.29 5.55 -22.68
C PRO A 93 28.96 6.89 -23.04
N LYS A 94 30.02 7.26 -22.31
CA LYS A 94 30.72 8.57 -22.44
C LYS A 94 31.22 8.87 -23.86
N TYR A 95 31.55 7.85 -24.66
CA TYR A 95 32.04 8.02 -26.04
C TYR A 95 30.91 8.26 -27.07
N LEU A 96 29.65 8.02 -26.70
CA LEU A 96 28.47 8.39 -27.51
C LEU A 96 27.94 9.80 -27.18
N ALA A 97 28.61 10.52 -26.28
CA ALA A 97 28.18 11.84 -25.80
C ALA A 97 28.17 12.90 -26.91
N LEU A 98 29.21 13.00 -27.74
CA LEU A 98 29.35 14.06 -28.76
C LEU A 98 28.16 14.17 -29.74
N PRO A 99 27.69 13.07 -30.38
CA PRO A 99 26.54 13.13 -31.27
C PRO A 99 25.20 13.46 -30.57
N ILE A 100 25.12 13.29 -29.24
CA ILE A 100 23.93 13.63 -28.42
C ILE A 100 24.01 15.07 -27.88
N VAL A 101 25.21 15.56 -27.57
CA VAL A 101 25.45 16.90 -27.03
C VAL A 101 25.13 18.00 -28.06
N LEU A 102 25.38 17.75 -29.35
CA LEU A 102 25.12 18.70 -30.44
C LEU A 102 23.62 19.09 -30.56
N PRO A 103 22.66 18.15 -30.64
CA PRO A 103 21.24 18.47 -30.62
C PRO A 103 20.73 18.98 -29.25
N ALA A 104 21.45 18.75 -28.15
CA ALA A 104 21.12 19.27 -26.81
C ALA A 104 21.67 20.68 -26.53
N TYR A 105 22.28 21.36 -27.50
CA TYR A 105 22.85 22.71 -27.33
C TYR A 105 21.84 23.74 -26.79
N SER A 106 20.57 23.64 -27.19
CA SER A 106 19.49 24.47 -26.66
C SER A 106 19.38 24.37 -25.14
N VAL A 107 19.46 23.14 -24.59
CA VAL A 107 19.43 22.84 -23.15
C VAL A 107 20.63 23.43 -22.43
N VAL A 108 21.82 23.34 -23.04
CA VAL A 108 23.08 23.88 -22.46
C VAL A 108 23.02 25.41 -22.35
N SER A 109 22.40 26.09 -23.30
CA SER A 109 22.24 27.54 -23.31
C SER A 109 20.98 28.05 -22.59
N GLN A 110 20.11 27.16 -22.12
CA GLN A 110 18.83 27.51 -21.55
C GLN A 110 18.99 28.28 -20.22
N LYS A 111 18.26 29.39 -20.13
CA LYS A 111 18.13 30.22 -18.93
C LYS A 111 16.71 30.14 -18.38
N LEU A 112 16.55 30.33 -17.08
CA LEU A 112 15.24 30.46 -16.47
C LEU A 112 14.64 31.83 -16.85
N PRO A 113 13.33 31.89 -17.20
CA PRO A 113 12.66 33.13 -17.60
C PRO A 113 12.24 33.97 -16.36
N VAL A 114 13.15 34.14 -15.39
CA VAL A 114 12.90 34.80 -14.11
C VAL A 114 14.08 35.71 -13.74
N ALA A 115 13.83 36.73 -12.92
CA ALA A 115 14.88 37.59 -12.40
C ALA A 115 15.74 36.87 -11.34
N VAL A 116 16.90 37.43 -11.07
CA VAL A 116 17.79 37.00 -9.97
C VAL A 116 17.97 38.16 -9.02
N ASP A 117 17.82 37.91 -7.73
CA ASP A 117 17.99 38.88 -6.64
C ASP A 117 17.14 40.17 -6.81
N ALA A 118 15.94 40.09 -7.38
CA ALA A 118 14.99 41.22 -7.40
C ALA A 118 14.24 41.35 -6.07
N THR A 119 13.66 42.52 -5.81
CA THR A 119 12.96 42.82 -4.55
C THR A 119 11.71 41.95 -4.36
N LEU A 120 11.38 41.63 -3.11
CA LEU A 120 10.17 40.88 -2.75
C LEU A 120 8.92 41.67 -3.14
N ALA A 121 7.82 40.96 -3.42
CA ALA A 121 6.53 41.60 -3.68
C ALA A 121 6.06 42.41 -2.46
N SER A 122 5.81 43.71 -2.64
CA SER A 122 5.36 44.61 -1.56
C SER A 122 3.90 44.36 -1.15
N ASN A 123 3.06 43.92 -2.09
CA ASN A 123 1.63 43.66 -1.90
C ASN A 123 1.35 42.21 -1.43
N GLY A 124 2.11 41.73 -0.43
CA GLY A 124 1.99 40.38 0.09
C GLY A 124 0.73 40.14 0.96
N PRO A 125 0.38 38.87 1.24
CA PRO A 125 -0.72 38.53 2.15
C PRO A 125 -0.44 39.02 3.59
N SER A 126 -1.51 39.31 4.35
CA SER A 126 -1.41 39.75 5.75
C SER A 126 -0.71 38.73 6.66
N ASN A 127 -0.90 37.43 6.38
CA ASN A 127 -0.33 36.32 7.15
C ASN A 127 1.05 35.87 6.63
N GLY A 128 1.67 36.65 5.73
CA GLY A 128 2.90 36.28 5.04
C GLY A 128 2.66 35.38 3.82
N PHE A 129 3.69 35.23 2.99
CA PHE A 129 3.68 34.32 1.84
C PHE A 129 3.73 32.87 2.32
N ALA A 130 2.93 32.00 1.72
CA ALA A 130 2.99 30.56 1.99
C ALA A 130 4.36 29.99 1.58
N VAL A 131 4.81 28.93 2.26
CA VAL A 131 6.14 28.37 2.06
C VAL A 131 6.07 26.90 1.67
N ALA A 132 6.83 26.51 0.66
CA ALA A 132 7.04 25.13 0.27
C ALA A 132 8.53 24.81 0.09
N VAL A 133 8.96 23.63 0.55
CA VAL A 133 10.25 23.04 0.22
C VAL A 133 10.05 22.02 -0.89
N PHE A 134 10.84 22.11 -1.96
CA PHE A 134 10.72 21.24 -3.13
C PHE A 134 11.92 20.29 -3.24
N SER A 135 11.64 18.99 -3.37
CA SER A 135 12.62 17.91 -3.48
C SER A 135 12.55 17.24 -4.86
N HIS A 136 13.66 17.27 -5.62
CA HIS A 136 13.69 16.84 -7.03
C HIS A 136 13.68 15.31 -7.24
N GLY A 137 13.38 14.84 -8.44
CA GLY A 137 13.55 13.42 -8.80
C GLY A 137 15.02 13.01 -8.95
N MET A 138 15.29 11.72 -9.11
CA MET A 138 16.64 11.24 -9.44
C MET A 138 17.10 11.80 -10.79
N GLY A 139 18.38 12.17 -10.91
CA GLY A 139 18.91 12.88 -12.07
C GLY A 139 18.49 14.35 -12.14
N GLY A 140 17.60 14.82 -11.26
CA GLY A 140 17.22 16.23 -11.15
C GLY A 140 18.24 17.08 -10.39
N THR A 141 17.95 18.38 -10.38
CA THR A 141 18.67 19.45 -9.67
C THR A 141 17.64 20.47 -9.15
N ARG A 142 18.08 21.51 -8.43
CA ARG A 142 17.18 22.59 -7.96
C ARG A 142 16.52 23.42 -9.07
N THR A 143 16.95 23.23 -10.32
CA THR A 143 16.47 23.96 -11.50
C THR A 143 15.69 23.08 -12.47
N THR A 144 15.60 21.76 -12.25
CA THR A 144 14.89 20.84 -13.17
C THR A 144 13.36 20.95 -13.09
N TYR A 145 12.83 21.69 -12.12
CA TYR A 145 11.39 21.91 -11.90
C TYR A 145 11.05 23.40 -11.92
N SER A 146 11.87 24.19 -12.62
CA SER A 146 11.80 25.64 -12.57
C SER A 146 10.47 26.18 -13.09
N ALA A 147 9.85 25.55 -14.09
CA ALA A 147 8.53 25.95 -14.59
C ALA A 147 7.45 25.82 -13.50
N TYR A 148 7.48 24.70 -12.76
CA TYR A 148 6.54 24.43 -11.67
C TYR A 148 6.77 25.37 -10.47
N CYS A 149 8.01 25.48 -10.00
CA CYS A 149 8.35 26.40 -8.90
C CYS A 149 8.00 27.87 -9.26
N THR A 150 8.21 28.27 -10.51
CA THR A 150 7.84 29.61 -11.00
C THR A 150 6.33 29.82 -11.00
N SER A 151 5.54 28.83 -11.45
CA SER A 151 4.07 28.91 -11.45
C SER A 151 3.48 29.07 -10.04
N LEU A 152 4.05 28.39 -9.05
CA LEU A 152 3.67 28.54 -7.64
C LEU A 152 4.07 29.93 -7.10
N ALA A 153 5.29 30.39 -7.40
CA ALA A 153 5.77 31.71 -7.00
C ALA A 153 4.96 32.86 -7.61
N GLN A 154 4.50 32.73 -8.85
CA GLN A 154 3.60 33.71 -9.50
C GLN A 154 2.29 33.91 -8.76
N SER A 155 1.88 32.93 -7.96
CA SER A 155 0.61 32.92 -7.26
C SER A 155 0.72 33.40 -5.81
N GLY A 156 1.95 33.55 -5.29
CA GLY A 156 2.21 34.00 -3.92
C GLY A 156 2.82 32.94 -3.00
N ILE A 157 3.41 31.87 -3.54
CA ILE A 157 4.06 30.81 -2.74
C ILE A 157 5.58 30.95 -2.86
N VAL A 158 6.31 31.05 -1.75
CA VAL A 158 7.77 31.00 -1.73
C VAL A 158 8.21 29.54 -1.74
N VAL A 159 8.92 29.14 -2.81
CA VAL A 159 9.34 27.74 -3.01
C VAL A 159 10.86 27.62 -2.91
N ALA A 160 11.36 26.83 -1.95
CA ALA A 160 12.78 26.52 -1.81
C ALA A 160 13.09 25.15 -2.42
N ALA A 161 13.66 25.14 -3.62
CA ALA A 161 14.10 23.91 -4.28
C ALA A 161 15.50 23.49 -3.79
N VAL A 162 15.59 22.30 -3.20
CA VAL A 162 16.83 21.73 -2.67
C VAL A 162 17.66 21.12 -3.80
N GLU A 163 18.98 21.25 -3.75
CA GLU A 163 19.90 20.43 -4.56
C GLU A 163 20.53 19.34 -3.69
N HIS A 164 20.15 18.09 -3.94
CA HIS A 164 20.60 16.96 -3.13
C HIS A 164 22.02 16.54 -3.49
N ARG A 165 22.82 16.25 -2.46
CA ARG A 165 24.25 15.89 -2.61
C ARG A 165 24.55 14.44 -2.26
N ASP A 166 23.51 13.62 -2.21
CA ASP A 166 23.52 12.20 -1.94
C ASP A 166 24.03 11.33 -3.12
N GLY A 167 24.39 11.95 -4.25
CA GLY A 167 24.78 11.27 -5.49
C GLY A 167 23.60 10.88 -6.38
N SER A 168 22.38 11.32 -6.07
CA SER A 168 21.20 11.13 -6.92
C SER A 168 21.00 12.25 -7.94
N ALA A 169 21.51 13.46 -7.70
CA ALA A 169 21.46 14.56 -8.64
C ALA A 169 22.32 14.29 -9.88
N ALA A 170 21.92 14.80 -11.06
CA ALA A 170 22.75 14.69 -12.26
C ALA A 170 24.12 15.33 -12.03
N SER A 171 24.12 16.55 -11.49
CA SER A 171 25.33 17.20 -11.00
C SER A 171 24.99 18.24 -9.94
N THR A 172 25.93 18.45 -9.01
CA THR A 172 25.92 19.48 -7.99
C THR A 172 27.33 20.05 -7.84
N THR A 173 27.42 21.33 -7.49
CA THR A 173 28.69 21.98 -7.13
C THR A 173 28.75 22.24 -5.63
N ILE A 174 29.97 22.20 -5.08
CA ILE A 174 30.27 22.44 -3.67
C ILE A 174 31.40 23.45 -3.59
N HIS A 175 31.11 24.66 -3.10
CA HIS A 175 32.10 25.71 -2.93
C HIS A 175 32.74 25.60 -1.56
N ARG A 176 34.02 25.25 -1.54
CA ARG A 176 34.86 25.29 -0.35
C ARG A 176 35.22 26.75 -0.03
N PRO A 177 35.38 27.12 1.26
CA PRO A 177 35.93 28.41 1.67
C PRO A 177 37.27 28.66 0.97
N LEU A 178 37.52 29.92 0.58
CA LEU A 178 38.81 30.31 0.00
C LEU A 178 39.85 30.35 1.12
N ASN A 179 40.89 29.50 1.04
CA ASN A 179 42.14 29.76 1.75
C ASN A 179 42.90 30.84 0.96
N GLU A 180 43.52 31.79 1.65
CA GLU A 180 44.21 32.94 1.04
C GLU A 180 45.30 32.52 0.05
N ASP A 181 45.48 33.37 -0.96
CA ASP A 181 46.40 33.30 -2.10
C ASP A 181 46.12 32.22 -3.15
N HIS A 182 45.62 32.67 -4.31
CA HIS A 182 46.24 32.44 -5.63
C HIS A 182 45.50 33.25 -6.71
N GLN A 183 46.24 34.08 -7.45
CA GLN A 183 45.76 34.80 -8.63
C GLN A 183 45.27 33.82 -9.71
N ALA A 184 44.07 34.03 -10.24
CA ALA A 184 43.50 33.22 -11.31
C ALA A 184 43.49 33.99 -12.65
N SER A 185 43.94 33.33 -13.72
CA SER A 185 43.88 33.83 -15.09
C SER A 185 42.51 33.58 -15.75
N SER A 186 42.13 34.48 -16.66
CA SER A 186 40.82 34.56 -17.33
C SER A 186 40.82 33.92 -18.73
N GLY A 187 39.83 33.09 -19.07
CA GLY A 187 39.63 32.61 -20.44
C GLY A 187 38.53 31.55 -20.65
N TRP A 188 38.01 31.50 -21.88
CA TRP A 188 36.93 30.62 -22.38
C TRP A 188 37.18 29.11 -22.15
N PHE A 189 38.44 28.68 -22.11
CA PHE A 189 38.81 27.30 -21.80
C PHE A 189 38.44 26.86 -20.37
N ARG A 190 38.31 27.79 -19.39
CA ARG A 190 37.88 27.49 -18.01
C ARG A 190 36.38 27.19 -17.92
N TRP A 191 35.55 27.81 -18.75
CA TRP A 191 34.10 27.57 -18.79
C TRP A 191 33.75 26.15 -19.27
N LEU A 192 34.58 25.57 -20.14
CA LEU A 192 34.39 24.24 -20.70
C LEU A 192 35.01 23.11 -19.86
N TYR A 193 36.28 23.23 -19.44
CA TYR A 193 37.09 22.03 -19.12
C TYR A 193 37.68 21.90 -17.71
N SER A 194 37.63 22.91 -16.82
CA SER A 194 38.32 22.78 -15.52
C SER A 194 37.65 23.44 -14.32
N VAL A 195 37.75 22.69 -13.22
CA VAL A 195 37.41 22.95 -11.82
C VAL A 195 38.07 24.24 -11.35
N SER A 196 37.29 25.26 -11.00
CA SER A 196 37.84 26.45 -10.33
C SER A 196 38.39 26.09 -8.96
N ASN A 197 39.51 26.69 -8.54
CA ASN A 197 40.10 26.50 -7.20
C ASN A 197 39.01 26.53 -6.11
N GLY A 198 38.93 25.44 -5.35
CA GLY A 198 37.99 25.27 -4.24
C GLY A 198 36.51 25.03 -4.64
N VAL A 199 36.18 24.65 -5.88
CA VAL A 199 34.83 24.17 -6.22
C VAL A 199 34.89 22.69 -6.54
N GLU A 200 34.34 21.85 -5.68
CA GLU A 200 34.17 20.42 -5.97
C GLU A 200 32.90 20.22 -6.82
N ASN A 201 32.94 19.29 -7.77
CA ASN A 201 31.79 18.90 -8.56
C ASN A 201 31.50 17.42 -8.30
N LYS A 202 30.26 17.11 -7.92
CA LYS A 202 29.78 15.76 -7.76
C LYS A 202 28.72 15.49 -8.83
N ILE A 203 28.81 14.34 -9.47
CA ILE A 203 27.84 13.89 -10.46
C ILE A 203 27.08 12.67 -9.92
N TYR A 204 26.04 12.30 -10.64
CA TYR A 204 25.26 11.09 -10.37
C TYR A 204 26.16 9.85 -10.16
N VAL A 205 25.82 9.02 -9.18
CA VAL A 205 26.52 7.77 -8.84
C VAL A 205 25.56 6.59 -9.00
N HIS A 206 25.90 5.62 -9.85
CA HIS A 206 25.14 4.36 -9.93
C HIS A 206 25.43 3.50 -8.70
N PRO A 207 24.44 2.76 -8.16
CA PRO A 207 24.68 1.82 -7.06
C PRO A 207 25.78 0.80 -7.36
N ALA A 208 25.95 0.42 -8.63
CA ALA A 208 27.02 -0.48 -9.07
C ALA A 208 28.44 0.11 -8.95
N GLU A 209 28.57 1.43 -8.79
CA GLU A 209 29.85 2.12 -8.57
C GLU A 209 30.19 2.26 -7.07
N VAL A 210 29.27 1.88 -6.19
CA VAL A 210 29.49 1.92 -4.74
C VAL A 210 30.40 0.76 -4.33
N ASP A 211 31.44 1.08 -3.56
CA ASP A 211 32.39 0.12 -3.05
C ASP A 211 31.68 -0.94 -2.19
N GLY A 212 32.14 -2.18 -2.27
CA GLY A 212 31.47 -3.33 -1.63
C GLY A 212 30.23 -3.82 -2.37
N LYS A 213 29.81 -3.15 -3.46
CA LYS A 213 28.67 -3.54 -4.32
C LYS A 213 27.41 -3.90 -3.52
N PRO A 214 26.93 -3.01 -2.64
CA PRO A 214 25.71 -3.25 -1.86
C PRO A 214 24.50 -3.46 -2.76
N GLU A 215 23.45 -4.05 -2.20
CA GLU A 215 22.17 -4.16 -2.88
C GLU A 215 21.68 -2.77 -3.31
N PRO A 216 21.28 -2.57 -4.58
CA PRO A 216 20.97 -1.23 -5.10
C PRO A 216 19.95 -0.47 -4.26
N MET A 217 18.92 -1.17 -3.77
CA MET A 217 17.84 -0.55 -2.98
C MET A 217 18.27 -0.15 -1.57
N ASP A 218 19.32 -0.75 -1.02
CA ASP A 218 19.88 -0.32 0.27
C ASP A 218 20.53 1.05 0.15
N VAL A 219 21.27 1.28 -0.95
CA VAL A 219 21.84 2.59 -1.29
C VAL A 219 20.72 3.62 -1.45
N ARG A 220 19.62 3.27 -2.13
CA ARG A 220 18.48 4.18 -2.34
C ARG A 220 17.74 4.51 -1.04
N ARG A 221 17.58 3.53 -0.15
CA ARG A 221 17.01 3.76 1.20
C ARG A 221 17.89 4.72 2.01
N ALA A 222 19.21 4.53 2.00
CA ALA A 222 20.14 5.42 2.69
C ALA A 222 20.16 6.83 2.08
N GLN A 223 20.07 6.95 0.75
CA GLN A 223 19.90 8.23 0.06
C GLN A 223 18.60 8.93 0.46
N ALA A 224 17.45 8.23 0.52
CA ALA A 224 16.19 8.84 0.93
C ALA A 224 16.25 9.43 2.34
N GLU A 225 16.88 8.74 3.29
CA GLU A 225 17.10 9.25 4.65
C GLU A 225 18.07 10.44 4.68
N PHE A 226 19.14 10.39 3.89
CA PHE A 226 20.06 11.51 3.74
C PHE A 226 19.32 12.77 3.24
N ARG A 227 18.48 12.59 2.22
CA ARG A 227 17.68 13.67 1.62
C ARG A 227 16.65 14.25 2.58
N ARG A 228 16.08 13.42 3.47
CA ARG A 228 15.18 13.88 4.55
C ARG A 228 15.86 14.93 5.42
N ARG A 229 17.12 14.71 5.81
CA ARG A 229 17.90 15.67 6.59
C ARG A 229 18.19 16.95 5.81
N GLU A 230 18.43 16.85 4.50
CA GLU A 230 18.64 18.03 3.64
C GLU A 230 17.39 18.90 3.52
N VAL A 231 16.19 18.32 3.36
CA VAL A 231 14.94 19.11 3.27
C VAL A 231 14.59 19.79 4.58
N LEU A 232 14.89 19.15 5.73
CA LEU A 232 14.74 19.77 7.05
C LEU A 232 15.68 20.97 7.22
N ALA A 233 16.95 20.82 6.84
CA ALA A 233 17.90 21.93 6.89
C ALA A 233 17.53 23.09 5.96
N VAL A 234 16.89 22.82 4.82
CA VAL A 234 16.34 23.88 3.96
C VAL A 234 15.18 24.64 4.63
N LEU A 235 14.31 23.93 5.36
CA LEU A 235 13.26 24.60 6.13
C LEU A 235 13.85 25.50 7.22
N ASP A 236 14.90 25.05 7.91
CA ASP A 236 15.61 25.86 8.92
C ASP A 236 16.19 27.15 8.31
N ILE A 237 16.71 27.09 7.08
CA ILE A 237 17.18 28.28 6.35
C ILE A 237 16.03 29.28 6.12
N LEU A 238 14.83 28.80 5.77
CA LEU A 238 13.66 29.67 5.59
C LEU A 238 13.17 30.27 6.92
N VAL A 239 13.22 29.49 8.00
CA VAL A 239 12.95 29.96 9.37
C VAL A 239 13.93 31.08 9.75
N ASP A 240 15.21 30.91 9.46
CA ASP A 240 16.26 31.89 9.73
C ASP A 240 16.10 33.17 8.89
N ILE A 241 15.76 33.04 7.60
CA ILE A 241 15.42 34.18 6.74
C ILE A 241 14.23 34.95 7.32
N ASN A 242 13.15 34.25 7.67
CA ASN A 242 11.95 34.86 8.25
C ASN A 242 12.24 35.55 9.59
N SER A 243 13.20 35.04 10.36
CA SER A 243 13.62 35.58 11.66
C SER A 243 14.63 36.74 11.55
N GLY A 244 14.91 37.23 10.34
CA GLY A 244 15.80 38.38 10.11
C GLY A 244 17.29 38.03 10.05
N LYS A 245 17.66 36.76 9.97
CA LYS A 245 19.06 36.32 9.86
C LYS A 245 19.58 36.29 8.41
N GLY A 246 18.83 36.85 7.45
CA GLY A 246 19.19 36.86 6.02
C GLY A 246 20.61 37.37 5.75
N ASN A 247 21.05 38.46 6.39
CA ASN A 247 22.40 39.00 6.21
C ASN A 247 23.49 38.01 6.66
N THR A 248 23.30 37.33 7.78
CA THR A 248 24.21 36.30 8.28
C THR A 248 24.35 35.16 7.27
N LEU A 249 23.22 34.70 6.70
CA LEU A 249 23.20 33.65 5.68
C LEU A 249 23.93 34.07 4.40
N VAL A 250 23.75 35.31 3.91
CA VAL A 250 24.49 35.79 2.72
C VAL A 250 26.00 35.85 2.99
N ARG A 251 26.42 36.26 4.20
CA ARG A 251 27.84 36.33 4.58
C ARG A 251 28.49 34.95 4.71
N SER A 252 27.76 33.97 5.25
CA SER A 252 28.24 32.59 5.35
C SER A 252 28.13 31.82 4.03
N CYS A 253 27.36 32.33 3.06
CA CYS A 253 27.15 31.66 1.79
C CYS A 253 28.45 31.52 0.99
N THR A 254 28.92 30.28 0.84
CA THR A 254 30.20 29.93 0.20
C THR A 254 30.29 30.33 -1.27
N ARG A 255 29.14 30.40 -1.95
CA ARG A 255 29.01 30.92 -3.32
C ARG A 255 29.12 32.44 -3.38
N SER A 256 28.41 33.13 -2.48
CA SER A 256 28.36 34.60 -2.42
C SER A 256 29.72 35.22 -2.00
N GLN A 257 30.56 34.46 -1.30
CA GLN A 257 31.94 34.86 -0.97
C GLN A 257 32.81 35.07 -2.23
N ARG A 258 32.46 34.45 -3.35
CA ARG A 258 33.17 34.56 -4.63
C ARG A 258 32.59 35.63 -5.56
N GLU A 259 31.48 36.23 -5.18
CA GLU A 259 30.87 37.35 -5.89
C GLU A 259 31.45 38.69 -5.42
N ASP A 260 31.34 39.71 -6.27
CA ASP A 260 31.71 41.07 -5.92
C ASP A 260 30.89 41.59 -4.74
N ALA A 261 31.47 42.52 -3.97
CA ALA A 261 30.88 43.04 -2.75
C ALA A 261 29.49 43.67 -2.99
N LYS A 262 29.26 44.27 -4.16
CA LYS A 262 28.01 44.94 -4.51
C LYS A 262 26.89 43.92 -4.73
N ALA A 263 27.15 42.83 -5.45
CA ALA A 263 26.18 41.73 -5.60
C ALA A 263 25.78 41.13 -4.24
N ARG A 264 26.76 40.94 -3.35
CA ARG A 264 26.52 40.42 -1.99
C ARG A 264 25.68 41.38 -1.15
N GLU A 265 26.00 42.67 -1.16
CA GLU A 265 25.24 43.69 -0.44
C GLU A 265 23.80 43.80 -0.98
N SER A 266 23.62 43.73 -2.31
CA SER A 266 22.31 43.69 -2.94
C SER A 266 21.48 42.51 -2.42
N ARG A 267 22.07 41.31 -2.35
CA ARG A 267 21.37 40.12 -1.83
C ARG A 267 21.04 40.24 -0.34
N CYS A 268 21.92 40.84 0.46
CA CYS A 268 21.61 41.14 1.87
C CYS A 268 20.37 42.03 2.00
N LYS A 269 20.25 43.08 1.16
CA LYS A 269 19.09 43.97 1.14
C LYS A 269 17.82 43.21 0.78
N VAL A 270 17.88 42.38 -0.26
CA VAL A 270 16.73 41.56 -0.69
C VAL A 270 16.30 40.58 0.38
N LEU A 271 17.20 39.80 0.99
CA LEU A 271 16.82 38.85 2.04
C LEU A 271 16.32 39.52 3.32
N ALA A 272 16.70 40.77 3.60
CA ALA A 272 16.14 41.51 4.73
C ALA A 272 14.63 41.77 4.58
N GLU A 273 14.13 41.91 3.34
CA GLU A 273 12.71 42.14 3.03
C GLU A 273 11.81 40.96 3.41
N PHE A 274 12.37 39.75 3.56
CA PHE A 274 11.63 38.53 3.92
C PHE A 274 11.31 38.44 5.41
N THR A 275 11.90 39.31 6.25
CA THR A 275 11.75 39.26 7.71
C THR A 275 10.28 39.40 8.11
N GLY A 276 9.74 38.38 8.78
CA GLY A 276 8.33 38.32 9.19
C GLY A 276 7.32 38.24 8.03
N LYS A 277 7.77 37.91 6.82
CA LYS A 277 6.93 37.85 5.62
C LYS A 277 6.69 36.42 5.11
N LEU A 278 7.18 35.40 5.81
CA LEU A 278 6.96 34.00 5.46
C LEU A 278 6.03 33.33 6.48
N ASN A 279 5.02 32.61 5.99
CA ASN A 279 4.17 31.75 6.81
C ASN A 279 4.89 30.43 7.10
N ILE A 280 5.75 30.45 8.13
CA ILE A 280 6.54 29.30 8.59
C ILE A 280 5.72 28.33 9.47
N GLN A 281 4.49 28.69 9.86
CA GLN A 281 3.65 27.86 10.74
C GLN A 281 2.95 26.70 10.01
N ASP A 282 2.84 26.77 8.69
CA ASP A 282 2.19 25.74 7.87
C ASP A 282 3.02 25.42 6.61
N PRO A 283 4.27 24.93 6.76
CA PRO A 283 5.15 24.70 5.63
C PRO A 283 4.75 23.42 4.89
N TRP A 284 4.83 23.48 3.56
CA TRP A 284 4.57 22.34 2.68
C TRP A 284 5.85 21.66 2.24
N LEU A 285 5.84 20.33 2.19
CA LEU A 285 6.86 19.56 1.49
C LEU A 285 6.30 19.07 0.15
N ILE A 286 7.00 19.38 -0.93
CA ILE A 286 6.64 18.94 -2.27
C ILE A 286 7.78 18.08 -2.82
N GLY A 287 7.46 16.90 -3.35
CA GLY A 287 8.47 15.97 -3.82
C GLY A 287 8.05 15.27 -5.10
N HIS A 288 8.96 15.16 -6.07
CA HIS A 288 8.69 14.40 -7.30
C HIS A 288 9.57 13.14 -7.40
N SER A 289 9.03 12.00 -7.84
CA SER A 289 9.78 10.75 -8.02
C SER A 289 10.55 10.39 -6.75
N PHE A 290 11.88 10.36 -6.80
CA PHE A 290 12.69 10.07 -5.62
C PHE A 290 12.51 11.14 -4.50
N GLY A 291 12.20 12.38 -4.87
CA GLY A 291 11.80 13.41 -3.90
C GLY A 291 10.44 13.15 -3.27
N GLY A 292 9.55 12.40 -3.93
CA GLY A 292 8.33 11.86 -3.34
C GLY A 292 8.65 10.83 -2.25
N SER A 293 9.62 9.95 -2.47
CA SER A 293 10.17 9.05 -1.45
C SER A 293 10.71 9.82 -0.25
N THR A 294 11.48 10.88 -0.51
CA THR A 294 11.99 11.78 0.52
C THR A 294 10.85 12.38 1.33
N ALA A 295 9.80 12.89 0.68
CA ALA A 295 8.64 13.45 1.37
C ALA A 295 7.91 12.42 2.24
N ILE A 296 7.65 11.23 1.71
CA ILE A 296 7.02 10.13 2.45
C ILE A 296 7.85 9.77 3.69
N GLN A 297 9.16 9.57 3.56
CA GLN A 297 10.04 9.28 4.69
C GLN A 297 10.12 10.44 5.69
N THR A 298 10.04 11.69 5.22
CA THR A 298 10.00 12.86 6.10
C THR A 298 8.75 12.86 6.97
N LEU A 299 7.58 12.55 6.40
CA LEU A 299 6.30 12.57 7.11
C LEU A 299 6.07 11.37 8.06
N ARG A 300 6.90 10.33 7.96
CA ARG A 300 6.91 9.21 8.91
C ARG A 300 7.54 9.58 10.25
N ASP A 301 8.38 10.61 10.29
CA ASP A 301 8.90 11.16 11.54
C ASP A 301 7.82 12.00 12.23
N THR A 302 7.40 11.61 13.43
CA THR A 302 6.39 12.34 14.21
C THR A 302 6.83 13.76 14.58
N LYS A 303 8.15 14.04 14.60
CA LYS A 303 8.73 15.37 14.83
C LYS A 303 8.85 16.20 13.55
N CYS A 304 8.37 15.68 12.42
CA CYS A 304 8.37 16.38 11.15
C CYS A 304 7.69 17.76 11.29
N PRO A 305 8.38 18.87 10.94
CA PRO A 305 7.82 20.21 11.01
C PRO A 305 6.86 20.51 9.85
N PHE A 306 6.85 19.70 8.79
CA PHE A 306 5.90 19.84 7.69
C PHE A 306 4.53 19.32 8.12
N GLY A 307 3.50 20.17 7.99
CA GLY A 307 2.13 19.80 8.33
C GLY A 307 1.53 18.79 7.36
N GLN A 308 2.01 18.79 6.11
CA GLN A 308 1.51 17.97 5.00
C GLN A 308 2.53 17.90 3.84
N ALA A 309 2.30 16.97 2.92
CA ALA A 309 3.07 16.89 1.69
C ALA A 309 2.22 16.64 0.44
N LEU A 310 2.67 17.20 -0.67
CA LEU A 310 2.20 16.89 -2.02
C LEU A 310 3.31 16.13 -2.76
N VAL A 311 3.03 14.92 -3.22
CA VAL A 311 4.00 14.11 -3.96
C VAL A 311 3.54 13.85 -5.39
N LEU A 312 4.47 14.02 -6.33
CA LEU A 312 4.24 13.94 -7.77
C LEU A 312 4.96 12.69 -8.30
N ASP A 313 4.23 11.72 -8.84
CA ASP A 313 4.78 10.42 -9.29
C ASP A 313 5.79 9.83 -8.27
N PRO A 314 5.42 9.58 -7.00
CA PRO A 314 6.38 9.19 -5.97
C PRO A 314 7.02 7.82 -6.28
N TRP A 315 8.34 7.73 -6.33
CA TRP A 315 9.04 6.45 -6.46
C TRP A 315 9.07 5.73 -5.10
N VAL A 316 8.33 4.64 -4.88
CA VAL A 316 8.10 4.11 -3.52
C VAL A 316 8.92 2.86 -3.18
N GLU A 317 9.58 2.25 -4.16
CA GLU A 317 10.50 1.14 -3.95
C GLU A 317 11.62 1.46 -2.94
N PRO A 318 12.18 2.70 -2.90
CA PRO A 318 13.19 3.07 -1.90
C PRO A 318 12.65 3.30 -0.49
N VAL A 319 11.35 3.11 -0.23
CA VAL A 319 10.76 3.27 1.10
C VAL A 319 10.12 1.96 1.53
N PRO A 320 10.13 1.62 2.83
CA PRO A 320 9.44 0.43 3.29
C PRO A 320 7.92 0.62 3.13
N ILE A 321 7.20 -0.39 2.64
CA ILE A 321 5.75 -0.32 2.38
C ILE A 321 4.94 -0.91 3.54
N SER A 322 5.37 -2.06 4.06
CA SER A 322 4.69 -2.80 5.13
C SER A 322 5.69 -3.56 6.00
N GLY A 323 5.35 -3.80 7.27
CA GLY A 323 6.17 -4.55 8.21
C GLY A 323 5.98 -4.06 9.65
N ALA A 324 6.34 -4.87 10.65
CA ALA A 324 6.16 -4.53 12.06
C ALA A 324 6.91 -3.24 12.47
N ASP A 325 8.03 -2.95 11.80
CA ASP A 325 8.88 -1.79 12.08
C ASP A 325 8.60 -0.57 11.17
N VAL A 326 7.60 -0.66 10.28
CA VAL A 326 7.26 0.44 9.37
C VAL A 326 6.38 1.44 10.10
N VAL A 327 6.89 2.64 10.33
CA VAL A 327 6.14 3.73 10.94
C VAL A 327 5.17 4.31 9.90
N PRO A 328 3.87 4.44 10.23
CA PRO A 328 2.90 5.05 9.34
C PRO A 328 3.18 6.51 9.01
N VAL A 329 2.76 6.92 7.82
CA VAL A 329 2.78 8.34 7.43
C VAL A 329 1.82 9.11 8.34
N SER A 330 2.37 9.93 9.24
CA SER A 330 1.63 10.54 10.34
C SER A 330 0.89 11.85 9.99
N LYS A 331 1.07 12.33 8.76
CA LYS A 331 0.56 13.63 8.27
C LYS A 331 -0.18 13.45 6.94
N PRO A 332 -1.11 14.36 6.57
CA PRO A 332 -1.84 14.27 5.31
C PRO A 332 -0.89 14.24 4.11
N LEU A 333 -1.07 13.22 3.27
CA LEU A 333 -0.32 13.00 2.04
C LEU A 333 -1.27 13.10 0.84
N TYR A 334 -0.89 13.95 -0.11
CA TYR A 334 -1.62 14.15 -1.35
C TYR A 334 -0.76 13.70 -2.52
N ILE A 335 -1.31 12.88 -3.41
CA ILE A 335 -0.53 12.21 -4.45
C ILE A 335 -1.11 12.53 -5.83
N ILE A 336 -0.27 13.02 -6.73
CA ILE A 336 -0.62 13.23 -8.14
C ILE A 336 0.29 12.35 -8.99
N ASN A 337 -0.30 11.38 -9.67
CA ASN A 337 0.40 10.54 -10.63
C ASN A 337 0.14 10.99 -12.08
N SER A 338 1.07 10.68 -12.96
CA SER A 338 0.86 10.61 -14.41
C SER A 338 0.30 9.24 -14.79
N GLU A 339 -0.37 9.16 -15.94
CA GLU A 339 -0.98 7.92 -16.43
C GLU A 339 0.03 6.78 -16.53
N ASP A 340 1.21 7.01 -17.13
CA ASP A 340 2.29 6.03 -17.28
C ASP A 340 2.75 5.44 -15.93
N PHE A 341 2.75 6.25 -14.88
CA PHE A 341 3.19 5.85 -13.55
C PHE A 341 2.15 4.99 -12.85
N THR A 342 0.87 5.34 -13.03
CA THR A 342 -0.27 4.57 -12.53
C THR A 342 -0.43 3.21 -13.24
N GLN A 343 0.08 3.07 -14.47
CA GLN A 343 0.11 1.80 -15.20
C GLN A 343 1.10 0.77 -14.61
N TRP A 344 2.09 1.20 -13.82
CA TRP A 344 3.00 0.28 -13.13
C TRP A 344 2.28 -0.41 -11.96
N LYS A 345 1.74 -1.60 -12.18
CA LYS A 345 0.80 -2.28 -11.27
C LYS A 345 1.32 -2.44 -9.83
N SER A 346 2.49 -3.05 -9.64
CA SER A 346 3.07 -3.28 -8.30
C SER A 346 3.29 -1.95 -7.57
N HIS A 347 3.88 -1.01 -8.28
CA HIS A 347 4.16 0.32 -7.78
C HIS A 347 2.89 1.09 -7.38
N MET A 348 1.85 1.09 -8.22
CA MET A 348 0.58 1.74 -7.90
C MET A 348 -0.09 1.09 -6.68
N ASN A 349 0.07 -0.22 -6.46
CA ASN A 349 -0.42 -0.88 -5.24
C ASN A 349 0.33 -0.39 -3.99
N ASP A 350 1.65 -0.23 -4.09
CA ASP A 350 2.47 0.30 -3.01
C ASP A 350 2.12 1.76 -2.69
N VAL A 351 1.95 2.61 -3.72
CA VAL A 351 1.47 4.00 -3.57
C VAL A 351 0.09 4.04 -2.92
N THR A 352 -0.84 3.19 -3.36
CA THR A 352 -2.19 3.10 -2.78
C THR A 352 -2.13 2.69 -1.31
N THR A 353 -1.23 1.76 -0.96
CA THR A 353 -1.04 1.29 0.43
C THR A 353 -0.57 2.43 1.33
N ILE A 354 0.46 3.18 0.91
CA ILE A 354 0.97 4.34 1.65
C ILE A 354 -0.11 5.44 1.77
N ALA A 355 -0.88 5.68 0.71
CA ALA A 355 -1.94 6.68 0.70
C ALA A 355 -3.07 6.32 1.68
N ARG A 356 -3.49 5.04 1.72
CA ARG A 356 -4.48 4.52 2.67
C ARG A 356 -4.01 4.64 4.11
N GLU A 357 -2.74 4.29 4.35
CA GLU A 357 -2.10 4.42 5.65
C GLU A 357 -2.13 5.88 6.14
N SER A 358 -1.65 6.82 5.32
CA SER A 358 -1.71 8.26 5.65
C SER A 358 -3.14 8.73 5.93
N LYS A 359 -4.09 8.32 5.09
CA LYS A 359 -5.50 8.68 5.23
C LYS A 359 -6.11 8.16 6.53
N ALA A 360 -5.80 6.92 6.89
CA ALA A 360 -6.24 6.33 8.16
C ALA A 360 -5.62 7.05 9.36
N SER A 361 -4.32 7.35 9.33
CA SER A 361 -3.61 8.01 10.43
C SER A 361 -4.00 9.47 10.65
N THR A 362 -4.64 10.11 9.66
CA THR A 362 -4.94 11.55 9.68
C THR A 362 -6.44 11.87 9.78
N GLY A 363 -7.26 10.87 10.13
CA GLY A 363 -8.70 11.05 10.28
C GLY A 363 -9.44 11.23 8.95
N GLY A 364 -8.96 10.59 7.89
CA GLY A 364 -9.59 10.60 6.57
C GLY A 364 -9.06 11.65 5.58
N LYS A 365 -7.97 12.37 5.92
CA LYS A 365 -7.40 13.42 5.06
C LYS A 365 -6.45 12.84 4.02
N GLY A 366 -6.44 13.42 2.83
CA GLY A 366 -5.57 12.99 1.74
C GLY A 366 -6.27 12.19 0.64
N TRP A 367 -5.65 12.22 -0.53
CA TRP A 367 -6.18 11.65 -1.77
C TRP A 367 -5.05 11.24 -2.72
N LEU A 368 -5.41 10.35 -3.65
CA LEU A 368 -4.56 9.87 -4.73
C LEU A 368 -5.27 10.16 -6.06
N MET A 369 -4.61 10.92 -6.93
CA MET A 369 -5.13 11.34 -8.22
C MET A 369 -4.17 10.90 -9.35
N THR A 370 -4.71 10.63 -10.53
CA THR A 370 -3.94 10.44 -11.78
C THR A 370 -4.39 11.45 -12.83
N ILE A 371 -3.43 12.12 -13.44
CA ILE A 371 -3.64 12.96 -14.61
C ILE A 371 -3.46 12.09 -15.86
N GLY A 372 -4.47 12.06 -16.72
CA GLY A 372 -4.45 11.33 -17.99
C GLY A 372 -5.30 12.03 -19.04
N ALA A 373 -5.38 11.47 -20.25
CA ALA A 373 -6.20 12.03 -21.32
C ALA A 373 -7.51 11.25 -21.51
N GLU A 374 -8.50 11.91 -22.09
CA GLU A 374 -9.67 11.24 -22.68
C GLU A 374 -9.25 10.49 -23.96
N GLY A 375 -9.96 9.43 -24.32
CA GLY A 375 -9.65 8.57 -25.46
C GLY A 375 -8.41 7.68 -25.33
N THR A 376 -7.60 7.78 -24.26
CA THR A 376 -6.51 6.80 -23.97
C THR A 376 -7.01 5.57 -23.24
N GLU A 377 -8.26 5.61 -22.77
CA GLU A 377 -9.00 4.41 -22.44
C GLU A 377 -9.05 3.49 -23.67
N LYS A 378 -8.55 2.26 -23.53
CA LYS A 378 -8.93 1.23 -24.48
C LYS A 378 -10.44 1.02 -24.32
N SER A 379 -11.18 1.18 -25.42
CA SER A 379 -12.63 0.99 -25.44
C SER A 379 -13.00 -0.34 -24.77
N ASP A 380 -14.06 -0.31 -23.97
CA ASP A 380 -14.71 -1.52 -23.44
C ASP A 380 -15.25 -2.44 -24.55
N SER A 381 -15.05 -2.10 -25.84
CA SER A 381 -15.57 -2.83 -27.00
C SER A 381 -14.96 -4.21 -27.20
N THR A 382 -13.89 -4.57 -26.48
CA THR A 382 -13.40 -5.96 -26.39
C THR A 382 -13.75 -6.66 -25.08
N VAL A 383 -14.50 -6.01 -24.18
CA VAL A 383 -14.98 -6.59 -22.92
C VAL A 383 -16.49 -6.36 -22.72
N ALA A 384 -17.24 -6.37 -23.81
CA ALA A 384 -18.66 -6.73 -23.78
C ALA A 384 -18.90 -8.19 -23.30
N ALA A 385 -17.85 -8.91 -22.89
CA ALA A 385 -17.91 -10.30 -22.43
C ALA A 385 -17.31 -10.58 -21.04
N SER A 386 -16.83 -9.58 -20.25
CA SER A 386 -16.28 -9.93 -18.92
C SER A 386 -16.37 -8.86 -17.81
N SER A 387 -17.27 -7.87 -17.90
CA SER A 387 -17.66 -7.09 -16.72
C SER A 387 -18.92 -7.69 -16.06
N LEU A 388 -18.78 -8.91 -15.53
CA LEU A 388 -19.78 -9.46 -14.61
C LEU A 388 -19.68 -8.67 -13.30
N ARG A 389 -20.55 -7.65 -13.15
CA ARG A 389 -20.89 -7.13 -11.82
C ARG A 389 -21.38 -8.31 -10.97
N LEU A 390 -21.18 -8.20 -9.65
CA LEU A 390 -21.99 -8.90 -8.65
C LEU A 390 -23.46 -8.56 -8.92
N SER A 391 -24.08 -9.30 -9.83
CA SER A 391 -25.50 -9.59 -9.72
C SER A 391 -25.63 -10.30 -8.38
N PRO A 392 -26.51 -9.87 -7.48
CA PRO A 392 -26.68 -10.58 -6.23
C PRO A 392 -27.00 -12.04 -6.60
N PRO A 393 -26.27 -12.99 -6.01
CA PRO A 393 -26.10 -14.31 -6.60
C PRO A 393 -27.46 -14.99 -6.68
N SER A 394 -27.80 -15.59 -7.82
CA SER A 394 -28.98 -16.45 -7.90
C SER A 394 -28.85 -17.63 -6.93
N ARG A 395 -27.61 -18.04 -6.64
CA ARG A 395 -27.27 -19.16 -5.78
C ARG A 395 -26.44 -18.75 -4.57
N LEU A 396 -26.95 -18.95 -3.36
CA LEU A 396 -26.15 -18.88 -2.13
C LEU A 396 -25.58 -20.27 -1.80
N VAL A 397 -24.31 -20.32 -1.40
CA VAL A 397 -23.68 -21.55 -0.90
C VAL A 397 -23.10 -21.28 0.48
N ILE A 398 -23.49 -22.07 1.47
CA ILE A 398 -23.12 -21.88 2.86
C ILE A 398 -22.44 -23.16 3.34
N VAL A 399 -21.12 -23.09 3.50
CA VAL A 399 -20.29 -24.20 3.96
C VAL A 399 -20.08 -24.06 5.46
N HIS A 400 -20.33 -25.13 6.21
CA HIS A 400 -20.10 -25.19 7.65
C HIS A 400 -18.92 -26.11 7.98
N ASP A 401 -18.08 -25.65 8.90
CA ASP A 401 -17.26 -26.57 9.67
C ASP A 401 -18.15 -27.47 10.56
N MET A 402 -17.69 -28.67 10.94
CA MET A 402 -18.53 -29.66 11.62
C MET A 402 -18.32 -29.77 13.13
N PHE A 403 -17.13 -30.16 13.58
CA PHE A 403 -16.88 -30.40 15.00
C PHE A 403 -16.59 -29.09 15.73
N GLY A 404 -17.19 -28.88 16.90
CA GLY A 404 -17.16 -27.59 17.58
C GLY A 404 -18.18 -26.63 16.99
N THR A 405 -18.22 -26.51 15.65
CA THR A 405 -19.15 -25.64 14.93
C THR A 405 -20.59 -26.20 14.90
N LEU A 406 -20.89 -27.30 14.20
CA LEU A 406 -22.25 -27.84 14.13
C LEU A 406 -22.59 -28.73 15.33
N PHE A 407 -21.60 -29.45 15.87
CA PHE A 407 -21.83 -30.46 16.90
C PHE A 407 -21.02 -30.19 18.17
N SER A 408 -21.67 -30.35 19.31
CA SER A 408 -21.09 -30.21 20.66
C SER A 408 -20.41 -31.50 21.10
N LEU A 409 -19.29 -31.35 21.82
CA LEU A 409 -18.52 -32.43 22.44
C LEU A 409 -19.09 -32.92 23.78
N SER A 410 -20.30 -32.49 24.17
CA SER A 410 -20.97 -32.89 25.43
C SER A 410 -21.05 -34.41 25.61
N ALA A 411 -21.29 -35.17 24.54
CA ALA A 411 -21.34 -36.64 24.61
C ALA A 411 -19.99 -37.26 25.00
N CYS A 412 -18.87 -36.64 24.58
CA CYS A 412 -17.53 -37.07 24.98
C CYS A 412 -17.25 -36.74 26.45
N ILE A 413 -17.78 -35.62 26.95
CA ILE A 413 -17.69 -35.25 28.38
C ILE A 413 -18.45 -36.27 29.23
N GLU A 414 -19.68 -36.59 28.86
CA GLU A 414 -20.49 -37.62 29.56
C GLU A 414 -19.82 -39.01 29.53
N ALA A 415 -19.23 -39.38 28.39
CA ALA A 415 -18.48 -40.63 28.24
C ALA A 415 -17.26 -40.68 29.17
N LEU A 416 -16.49 -39.59 29.24
CA LEU A 416 -15.33 -39.48 30.12
C LEU A 416 -15.73 -39.62 31.60
N VAL A 417 -16.80 -38.92 32.00
CA VAL A 417 -17.38 -39.00 33.36
C VAL A 417 -17.83 -40.43 33.68
N SER A 418 -18.47 -41.11 32.74
CA SER A 418 -18.91 -42.50 32.93
C SER A 418 -17.76 -43.50 33.08
N LEU A 419 -16.61 -43.26 32.45
CA LEU A 419 -15.46 -44.16 32.51
C LEU A 419 -14.69 -44.04 33.84
N PHE A 420 -14.58 -42.81 34.35
CA PHE A 420 -13.76 -42.47 35.51
C PHE A 420 -14.51 -41.71 36.62
N PRO A 421 -15.69 -42.16 37.09
CA PRO A 421 -16.48 -41.43 38.08
C PRO A 421 -15.70 -41.23 39.39
N ASP A 422 -14.92 -42.22 39.82
CA ASP A 422 -14.15 -42.16 41.07
C ASP A 422 -12.97 -41.17 41.04
N GLN A 423 -12.50 -40.79 39.83
CA GLN A 423 -11.37 -39.86 39.65
C GLN A 423 -11.84 -38.44 39.30
N LEU A 424 -13.07 -38.30 38.81
CA LEU A 424 -13.64 -37.03 38.34
C LEU A 424 -14.66 -36.42 39.32
N HIS A 425 -15.10 -37.16 40.35
CA HIS A 425 -15.87 -36.61 41.45
C HIS A 425 -14.98 -35.88 42.46
N GLU A 426 -15.48 -34.78 43.04
CA GLU A 426 -14.76 -34.00 44.06
C GLU A 426 -14.43 -34.86 45.29
N ALA A 427 -13.14 -35.02 45.56
CA ALA A 427 -12.61 -35.66 46.76
C ALA A 427 -11.81 -34.64 47.57
N GLU A 428 -12.01 -34.61 48.88
CA GLU A 428 -11.34 -33.67 49.78
C GLU A 428 -9.81 -33.86 49.74
N GLY A 429 -9.07 -32.81 49.40
CA GLY A 429 -7.61 -32.83 49.33
C GLY A 429 -6.99 -33.24 47.98
N VAL A 430 -7.77 -33.49 46.93
CA VAL A 430 -7.29 -33.80 45.57
C VAL A 430 -7.64 -32.64 44.61
N PRO A 431 -6.71 -32.17 43.75
CA PRO A 431 -7.02 -31.16 42.74
C PRO A 431 -8.17 -31.62 41.82
N LYS A 432 -9.16 -30.76 41.61
CA LYS A 432 -10.32 -31.05 40.76
C LYS A 432 -9.90 -31.20 39.30
N ILE A 433 -10.10 -32.38 38.71
CA ILE A 433 -10.01 -32.59 37.27
C ILE A 433 -11.34 -32.12 36.65
N VAL A 434 -11.27 -31.23 35.66
CA VAL A 434 -12.44 -30.68 34.97
C VAL A 434 -12.64 -31.45 33.67
N PRO A 435 -13.64 -32.35 33.55
CA PRO A 435 -13.82 -33.21 32.38
C PRO A 435 -13.91 -32.45 31.07
N GLU A 436 -14.52 -31.26 31.08
CA GLU A 436 -14.63 -30.37 29.94
C GLU A 436 -13.25 -29.97 29.40
N LEU A 437 -12.31 -29.60 30.27
CA LEU A 437 -10.97 -29.20 29.86
C LEU A 437 -10.17 -30.37 29.28
N VAL A 438 -10.36 -31.58 29.80
CA VAL A 438 -9.72 -32.79 29.27
C VAL A 438 -10.23 -33.10 27.86
N VAL A 439 -11.54 -33.01 27.63
CA VAL A 439 -12.13 -33.22 26.30
C VAL A 439 -11.72 -32.12 25.32
N MET A 440 -11.65 -30.86 25.78
CA MET A 440 -11.18 -29.75 24.93
C MET A 440 -9.69 -29.87 24.58
N ASP A 441 -8.84 -30.28 25.51
CA ASP A 441 -7.42 -30.54 25.22
C ASP A 441 -7.26 -31.74 24.28
N TRP A 442 -8.06 -32.80 24.45
CA TRP A 442 -8.08 -33.92 23.51
C TRP A 442 -8.51 -33.49 22.11
N PHE A 443 -9.51 -32.62 22.00
CA PHE A 443 -9.97 -32.08 20.73
C PHE A 443 -8.92 -31.19 20.05
N HIS A 444 -8.41 -30.17 20.74
CA HIS A 444 -7.43 -29.24 20.19
C HIS A 444 -6.06 -29.89 19.95
N GLY A 445 -5.59 -30.73 20.87
CA GLY A 445 -4.35 -31.49 20.74
C GLY A 445 -4.41 -32.45 19.54
N THR A 446 -5.55 -33.11 19.32
CA THR A 446 -5.76 -33.92 18.12
C THR A 446 -5.76 -33.09 16.84
N GLN A 447 -6.45 -31.94 16.81
CA GLN A 447 -6.45 -31.06 15.65
C GLN A 447 -5.02 -30.60 15.28
N ARG A 448 -4.22 -30.22 16.28
CA ARG A 448 -2.81 -29.86 16.09
C ARG A 448 -2.01 -31.02 15.51
N ASP A 449 -2.07 -32.19 16.15
CA ASP A 449 -1.28 -33.36 15.75
C ASP A 449 -1.69 -33.87 14.36
N PHE A 450 -2.99 -33.85 14.05
CA PHE A 450 -3.54 -34.16 12.73
C PHE A 450 -3.00 -33.20 11.66
N THR A 451 -3.03 -31.90 11.95
CA THR A 451 -2.51 -30.86 11.04
C THR A 451 -1.02 -31.03 10.81
N TYR A 452 -0.21 -31.19 11.86
CA TYR A 452 1.24 -31.32 11.74
C TYR A 452 1.63 -32.60 11.02
N SER A 453 0.96 -33.71 11.32
CA SER A 453 1.17 -34.96 10.61
C SER A 453 0.85 -34.84 9.12
N SER A 454 -0.22 -34.13 8.76
CA SER A 454 -0.57 -33.82 7.37
C SER A 454 0.50 -32.95 6.68
N VAL A 455 0.97 -31.87 7.33
CA VAL A 455 1.97 -30.95 6.77
C VAL A 455 3.32 -31.63 6.56
N CYS A 456 3.67 -32.59 7.43
CA CYS A 456 4.86 -33.42 7.27
C CYS A 456 4.72 -34.55 6.24
N GLY A 457 3.60 -34.60 5.49
CA GLY A 457 3.36 -35.60 4.44
C GLY A 457 2.95 -36.99 4.96
N GLN A 458 2.62 -37.10 6.25
CA GLN A 458 2.15 -38.34 6.89
C GLN A 458 0.67 -38.22 7.29
N TYR A 459 -0.20 -37.92 6.32
CA TYR A 459 -1.64 -37.85 6.59
C TYR A 459 -2.17 -39.17 7.17
N ARG A 460 -2.94 -39.07 8.25
CA ARG A 460 -3.72 -40.18 8.82
C ARG A 460 -5.15 -39.71 9.08
N PRO A 461 -6.18 -40.55 8.87
CA PRO A 461 -7.55 -40.18 9.19
C PRO A 461 -7.66 -39.65 10.63
N ILE A 462 -8.36 -38.54 10.84
CA ILE A 462 -8.38 -37.88 12.16
C ILE A 462 -8.90 -38.80 13.27
N GLY A 463 -9.73 -39.79 12.96
CA GLY A 463 -10.20 -40.80 13.91
C GLY A 463 -9.07 -41.65 14.49
N GLU A 464 -8.03 -41.97 13.71
CA GLU A 464 -6.83 -42.65 14.21
C GLU A 464 -6.01 -41.73 15.11
N VAL A 465 -5.94 -40.44 14.76
CA VAL A 465 -5.24 -39.44 15.58
C VAL A 465 -5.96 -39.26 16.91
N PHE A 466 -7.30 -39.09 16.92
CA PHE A 466 -8.12 -39.05 18.13
C PHE A 466 -7.86 -40.28 19.02
N LYS A 467 -7.88 -41.47 18.42
CA LYS A 467 -7.62 -42.72 19.15
C LYS A 467 -6.21 -42.72 19.76
N GLY A 468 -5.19 -42.37 18.97
CA GLY A 468 -3.78 -42.42 19.39
C GLY A 468 -3.36 -41.32 20.38
N THR A 469 -4.04 -40.18 20.41
CA THR A 469 -3.73 -39.07 21.34
C THR A 469 -4.50 -39.16 22.66
N LEU A 470 -5.57 -39.94 22.73
CA LEU A 470 -6.42 -40.06 23.93
C LEU A 470 -5.63 -40.46 25.19
N PRO A 471 -4.79 -41.50 25.19
CA PRO A 471 -4.03 -41.88 26.39
C PRO A 471 -3.14 -40.76 26.92
N ARG A 472 -2.53 -39.97 26.01
CA ARG A 472 -1.65 -38.86 26.38
C ARG A 472 -2.40 -37.79 27.19
N VAL A 473 -3.57 -37.37 26.70
CA VAL A 473 -4.34 -36.31 27.34
C VAL A 473 -4.94 -36.77 28.67
N LEU A 474 -5.37 -38.04 28.76
CA LEU A 474 -5.83 -38.62 30.02
C LEU A 474 -4.71 -38.60 31.08
N LEU A 475 -3.50 -39.04 30.73
CA LEU A 475 -2.36 -39.03 31.65
C LEU A 475 -1.93 -37.61 32.04
N GLN A 476 -1.91 -36.67 31.09
CA GLN A 476 -1.60 -35.25 31.36
C GLN A 476 -2.62 -34.59 32.30
N ALA A 477 -3.89 -35.00 32.21
CA ALA A 477 -4.94 -34.58 33.12
C ALA A 477 -4.88 -35.26 34.50
N GLY A 478 -3.96 -36.21 34.70
CA GLY A 478 -3.85 -37.00 35.93
C GLY A 478 -4.89 -38.12 36.04
N ILE A 479 -5.56 -38.48 34.95
CA ILE A 479 -6.46 -39.64 34.88
C ILE A 479 -5.60 -40.89 34.64
N LEU A 480 -5.81 -41.89 35.49
CA LEU A 480 -4.93 -43.05 35.61
C LEU A 480 -5.71 -44.34 35.33
N PRO A 481 -5.08 -45.37 34.75
CA PRO A 481 -5.75 -46.63 34.47
C PRO A 481 -6.12 -47.36 35.77
N LYS A 482 -7.20 -48.16 35.71
CA LYS A 482 -7.69 -48.93 36.86
C LYS A 482 -6.79 -50.16 37.04
N LYS A 483 -6.27 -50.38 38.26
CA LYS A 483 -5.39 -51.53 38.58
C LYS A 483 -6.13 -52.88 38.61
N ASP A 484 -7.42 -52.85 38.89
CA ASP A 484 -8.42 -53.93 38.79
C ASP A 484 -9.81 -53.29 39.01
N ARG A 485 -10.93 -53.94 38.64
CA ARG A 485 -12.31 -53.38 38.74
C ARG A 485 -12.72 -52.82 40.13
N LYS A 486 -11.89 -52.95 41.17
CA LYS A 486 -12.06 -52.39 42.53
C LYS A 486 -10.79 -51.69 43.11
N GLY A 487 -9.74 -51.43 42.32
CA GLY A 487 -8.43 -50.96 42.81
C GLY A 487 -8.19 -49.44 42.72
N LYS A 488 -7.35 -48.90 43.62
CA LYS A 488 -6.85 -47.51 43.60
C LYS A 488 -6.07 -47.23 42.31
N ALA A 489 -6.25 -46.02 41.76
CA ALA A 489 -5.54 -45.50 40.61
C ALA A 489 -4.00 -45.64 40.77
N LEU A 490 -3.30 -46.05 39.72
CA LEU A 490 -1.83 -46.10 39.67
C LEU A 490 -1.26 -44.72 40.00
N ALA A 491 -0.30 -44.62 40.93
CA ALA A 491 0.44 -43.39 41.10
C ALA A 491 1.26 -43.14 39.82
N GLN A 492 0.80 -42.23 38.96
CA GLN A 492 1.49 -41.67 37.79
C GLN A 492 2.33 -42.67 36.97
N ALA A 493 1.70 -43.37 36.03
CA ALA A 493 2.44 -44.06 34.96
C ALA A 493 3.33 -43.03 34.24
N GLY A 494 4.65 -43.19 34.35
CA GLY A 494 5.66 -42.30 33.77
C GLY A 494 6.18 -41.16 34.66
N SER A 495 5.82 -41.10 35.96
CA SER A 495 6.58 -40.25 36.89
C SER A 495 7.75 -41.03 37.52
N PHE A 496 8.69 -40.29 38.09
CA PHE A 496 9.90 -40.75 38.80
C PHE A 496 9.69 -41.80 39.91
N GLN A 497 8.47 -42.30 40.13
CA GLN A 497 8.10 -43.29 41.15
C GLN A 497 7.72 -44.67 40.59
N ASP A 498 7.82 -44.89 39.27
CA ASP A 498 7.63 -46.22 38.66
C ASP A 498 9.00 -46.84 38.34
N ASP A 499 9.31 -47.97 38.98
CA ASP A 499 10.63 -48.63 38.93
C ASP A 499 10.81 -49.51 37.66
N GLY A 500 9.85 -49.47 36.75
CA GLY A 500 9.77 -50.29 35.54
C GLY A 500 10.62 -49.77 34.35
N PRO A 501 10.78 -50.56 33.29
CA PRO A 501 11.44 -50.13 32.05
C PRO A 501 10.73 -48.93 31.43
N ALA A 502 11.48 -47.90 31.02
CA ALA A 502 10.93 -46.70 30.39
C ALA A 502 10.18 -47.01 29.08
N GLU A 503 10.51 -48.13 28.44
CA GLU A 503 9.89 -48.65 27.23
C GLU A 503 8.41 -49.05 27.44
N GLU A 504 7.96 -49.32 28.67
CA GLU A 504 6.54 -49.60 28.95
C GLU A 504 5.65 -48.38 28.64
N ALA A 505 6.21 -47.15 28.62
CA ALA A 505 5.51 -45.94 28.19
C ALA A 505 5.16 -45.92 26.68
N LEU A 506 5.65 -46.87 25.89
CA LEU A 506 5.30 -47.03 24.47
C LEU A 506 3.96 -47.74 24.26
N GLU A 507 3.41 -48.38 25.30
CA GLU A 507 2.13 -49.08 25.24
C GLU A 507 0.98 -48.22 25.78
N ASN A 508 -0.23 -48.39 25.24
CA ASN A 508 -1.41 -47.71 25.80
C ASN A 508 -1.77 -48.36 27.14
N PRO A 509 -1.71 -47.64 28.28
CA PRO A 509 -1.93 -48.25 29.58
C PRO A 509 -3.42 -48.36 29.97
N PHE A 510 -4.34 -47.90 29.12
CA PHE A 510 -5.79 -47.97 29.36
C PHE A 510 -6.43 -49.17 28.66
N ASP A 511 -7.45 -49.75 29.30
CA ASP A 511 -8.28 -50.80 28.71
C ASP A 511 -8.92 -50.34 27.38
N ALA A 512 -9.04 -51.27 26.42
CA ALA A 512 -9.65 -51.00 25.10
C ALA A 512 -11.06 -50.37 25.20
N VAL A 513 -11.82 -50.66 26.27
CA VAL A 513 -13.14 -50.09 26.52
C VAL A 513 -13.13 -48.56 26.64
N VAL A 514 -12.01 -47.97 27.10
CA VAL A 514 -11.85 -46.52 27.20
C VAL A 514 -11.83 -45.91 25.81
N GLU A 515 -10.98 -46.42 24.92
CA GLU A 515 -10.91 -45.99 23.52
C GLU A 515 -12.25 -46.22 22.82
N GLU A 516 -12.84 -47.41 22.95
CA GLU A 516 -14.12 -47.75 22.32
C GLU A 516 -15.25 -46.83 22.76
N THR A 517 -15.32 -46.50 24.04
CA THR A 517 -16.37 -45.64 24.61
C THR A 517 -16.18 -44.19 24.17
N MET A 518 -14.96 -43.65 24.24
CA MET A 518 -14.66 -42.27 23.83
C MET A 518 -14.83 -42.08 22.33
N MET A 519 -14.34 -43.02 21.51
CA MET A 519 -14.53 -42.99 20.05
C MET A 519 -16.00 -43.24 19.68
N GLY A 520 -16.73 -44.04 20.46
CA GLY A 520 -18.16 -44.23 20.33
C GLY A 520 -18.97 -42.96 20.63
N ALA A 521 -18.50 -42.12 21.55
CA ALA A 521 -19.13 -40.85 21.90
C ALA A 521 -19.05 -39.81 20.77
N LEU A 522 -17.97 -39.81 19.99
CA LEU A 522 -17.83 -38.97 18.78
C LEU A 522 -18.92 -39.27 17.72
N LYS A 523 -19.53 -40.46 17.75
CA LYS A 523 -20.67 -40.82 16.88
C LYS A 523 -22.03 -40.36 17.42
N LYS A 524 -22.07 -39.85 18.66
CA LYS A 524 -23.30 -39.48 19.39
C LYS A 524 -23.38 -37.98 19.69
N LEU A 525 -22.62 -37.16 18.96
CA LEU A 525 -22.56 -35.73 19.21
C LEU A 525 -23.92 -35.06 19.01
N GLN A 526 -24.15 -34.04 19.82
CA GLN A 526 -25.43 -33.32 19.84
C GLN A 526 -25.32 -32.03 19.00
N PRO A 527 -26.39 -31.63 18.30
CA PRO A 527 -26.43 -30.37 17.57
C PRO A 527 -26.14 -29.16 18.48
N ARG A 528 -25.37 -28.19 17.99
CA ARG A 528 -25.13 -26.90 18.67
C ARG A 528 -26.38 -26.00 18.60
N PRO A 529 -26.50 -24.99 19.49
CA PRO A 529 -27.64 -24.08 19.51
C PRO A 529 -27.89 -23.39 18.17
N GLY A 530 -29.15 -23.39 17.73
CA GLY A 530 -29.57 -22.78 16.46
C GLY A 530 -29.20 -23.58 15.20
N MET A 531 -28.50 -24.72 15.30
CA MET A 531 -28.14 -25.54 14.13
C MET A 531 -29.38 -26.00 13.35
N VAL A 532 -30.34 -26.63 14.04
CA VAL A 532 -31.53 -27.20 13.40
C VAL A 532 -32.32 -26.10 12.69
N ASP A 533 -32.56 -24.98 13.38
CA ASP A 533 -33.28 -23.84 12.81
C ASP A 533 -32.52 -23.21 11.65
N ALA A 534 -31.20 -23.02 11.74
CA ALA A 534 -30.40 -22.48 10.65
C ALA A 534 -30.52 -23.34 9.37
N LEU A 535 -30.30 -24.65 9.49
CA LEU A 535 -30.21 -25.54 8.34
C LEU A 535 -31.58 -25.94 7.75
N THR A 536 -32.60 -26.08 8.58
CA THR A 536 -33.91 -26.58 8.13
C THR A 536 -34.94 -25.48 7.89
N ARG A 537 -34.78 -24.32 8.53
CA ARG A 537 -35.80 -23.24 8.53
C ARG A 537 -35.27 -21.92 7.99
N ILE A 538 -34.22 -21.34 8.58
CA ILE A 538 -33.82 -19.94 8.36
C ILE A 538 -33.20 -19.75 6.99
N TYR A 539 -32.17 -20.54 6.63
CA TYR A 539 -31.55 -20.40 5.31
C TYR A 539 -32.58 -20.56 4.21
N ARG A 540 -33.51 -21.48 4.35
CA ARG A 540 -34.54 -21.78 3.35
C ARG A 540 -35.83 -20.95 3.49
N ASP A 541 -35.86 -20.02 4.43
CA ASP A 541 -37.00 -19.14 4.75
C ASP A 541 -38.36 -19.88 4.85
N ARG A 542 -38.37 -21.09 5.43
CA ARG A 542 -39.57 -21.97 5.48
C ARG A 542 -40.70 -21.44 6.37
N ASP A 543 -40.42 -20.49 7.26
CA ASP A 543 -41.38 -19.78 8.11
C ASP A 543 -41.93 -18.49 7.44
N GLY A 544 -41.55 -18.21 6.18
CA GLY A 544 -42.18 -17.20 5.35
C GLY A 544 -41.90 -15.75 5.74
N LYS A 545 -40.78 -15.47 6.43
CA LYS A 545 -40.44 -14.10 6.83
C LYS A 545 -39.74 -13.30 5.74
N LYS A 546 -39.66 -13.82 4.52
CA LYS A 546 -39.07 -13.17 3.33
C LYS A 546 -37.63 -12.72 3.60
N ARG A 547 -36.85 -13.60 4.22
CA ARG A 547 -35.44 -13.31 4.56
C ARG A 547 -34.53 -13.31 3.35
N LEU A 548 -34.87 -14.09 2.33
CA LEU A 548 -34.06 -14.25 1.15
C LEU A 548 -34.08 -12.99 0.29
N PRO A 549 -32.91 -12.55 -0.24
CA PRO A 549 -32.89 -11.52 -1.26
C PRO A 549 -33.74 -11.95 -2.47
N PRO A 550 -34.49 -11.02 -3.12
CA PRO A 550 -35.40 -11.36 -4.23
C PRO A 550 -34.73 -12.06 -5.42
N CYS A 551 -33.42 -11.86 -5.58
CA CYS A 551 -32.60 -12.43 -6.64
C CYS A 551 -32.11 -13.86 -6.36
N VAL A 552 -32.17 -14.35 -5.12
CA VAL A 552 -31.69 -15.69 -4.73
C VAL A 552 -32.80 -16.70 -5.02
N ASP A 553 -32.61 -17.53 -6.03
CA ASP A 553 -33.53 -18.62 -6.39
C ASP A 553 -33.07 -19.99 -5.86
N LYS A 554 -31.81 -20.11 -5.40
CA LYS A 554 -31.22 -21.35 -4.92
C LYS A 554 -30.30 -21.17 -3.70
N ILE A 555 -30.31 -22.15 -2.80
CA ILE A 555 -29.40 -22.22 -1.64
C ILE A 555 -28.87 -23.63 -1.47
N ASP A 556 -27.54 -23.73 -1.38
CA ASP A 556 -26.84 -24.96 -1.06
C ASP A 556 -26.18 -24.85 0.32
N ILE A 557 -26.37 -25.88 1.13
CA ILE A 557 -25.80 -26.04 2.45
C ILE A 557 -24.73 -27.13 2.37
N TRP A 558 -23.51 -26.83 2.75
CA TRP A 558 -22.40 -27.76 2.71
C TRP A 558 -21.81 -27.94 4.08
N ALA A 559 -21.22 -29.10 4.33
CA ALA A 559 -20.37 -29.32 5.48
C ALA A 559 -18.97 -29.75 5.01
N ALA A 560 -17.92 -29.15 5.57
CA ALA A 560 -16.53 -29.49 5.30
C ALA A 560 -15.85 -29.90 6.61
N THR A 561 -15.36 -31.15 6.70
CA THR A 561 -14.88 -31.73 7.95
C THR A 561 -13.50 -32.34 7.84
N ASN A 562 -12.69 -32.16 8.90
CA ASN A 562 -11.47 -32.95 9.12
C ASN A 562 -11.78 -34.43 9.46
N GLY A 563 -13.03 -34.75 9.82
CA GLY A 563 -13.52 -36.09 10.15
C GLY A 563 -13.71 -37.04 8.98
N SER A 564 -13.83 -38.33 9.28
CA SER A 564 -14.23 -39.31 8.28
C SER A 564 -15.67 -39.08 7.81
N LEU A 565 -15.89 -39.34 6.52
CA LEU A 565 -17.19 -39.14 5.87
C LEU A 565 -18.32 -39.88 6.61
N GLU A 566 -18.05 -41.07 7.15
CA GLU A 566 -19.02 -41.93 7.84
C GLU A 566 -19.53 -41.33 9.17
N LEU A 567 -18.62 -40.69 9.92
CA LEU A 567 -18.91 -40.13 11.25
C LEU A 567 -19.66 -38.78 11.16
N GLY A 568 -19.29 -37.96 10.17
CA GLY A 568 -19.97 -36.70 9.88
C GLY A 568 -21.32 -36.88 9.19
N ARG A 569 -21.41 -37.81 8.22
CA ARG A 569 -22.59 -38.01 7.37
C ARG A 569 -23.83 -38.44 8.15
N SER A 570 -23.70 -39.46 9.01
CA SER A 570 -24.84 -39.97 9.79
C SER A 570 -25.42 -38.89 10.73
N SER A 571 -24.56 -38.13 11.39
CA SER A 571 -24.94 -37.04 12.30
C SER A 571 -25.56 -35.85 11.56
N PHE A 572 -24.99 -35.46 10.41
CA PHE A 572 -25.47 -34.37 9.58
C PHE A 572 -26.82 -34.70 8.89
N LEU A 573 -26.97 -35.93 8.39
CA LEU A 573 -28.20 -36.42 7.78
C LEU A 573 -29.35 -36.57 8.77
N ARG A 574 -29.07 -37.03 10.00
CA ARG A 574 -30.08 -37.17 11.06
C ARG A 574 -30.78 -35.85 11.37
N VAL A 575 -30.08 -34.72 11.25
CA VAL A 575 -30.62 -33.38 11.52
C VAL A 575 -31.42 -32.83 10.33
N LEU A 576 -31.05 -33.20 9.10
CA LEU A 576 -31.71 -32.70 7.88
C LEU A 576 -32.98 -33.49 7.53
N GLY A 577 -33.12 -34.74 7.99
CA GLY A 577 -34.32 -35.57 7.81
C GLY A 577 -34.38 -36.32 6.47
N GLU A 578 -35.37 -37.22 6.29
CA GLU A 578 -35.48 -38.09 5.09
C GLU A 578 -35.72 -37.33 3.78
N SER A 579 -36.42 -36.19 3.82
CA SER A 579 -36.73 -35.39 2.63
C SER A 579 -35.51 -34.64 2.05
N ASP A 580 -34.56 -34.26 2.91
CA ASP A 580 -33.36 -33.50 2.54
C ASP A 580 -32.10 -34.40 2.44
N GLY A 581 -32.13 -35.61 3.02
CA GLY A 581 -31.00 -36.54 3.09
C GLY A 581 -30.93 -37.64 2.02
N ALA A 582 -32.01 -37.85 1.25
CA ALA A 582 -32.13 -38.96 0.30
C ALA A 582 -31.12 -38.93 -0.88
N ASP A 583 -30.49 -37.79 -1.16
CA ASP A 583 -29.69 -37.58 -2.38
C ASP A 583 -28.19 -37.85 -2.20
N ILE A 584 -27.71 -38.07 -0.96
CA ILE A 584 -26.27 -38.35 -0.70
C ILE A 584 -25.89 -39.77 -1.15
N ASP A 585 -26.86 -40.69 -1.28
CA ASP A 585 -26.64 -42.10 -1.67
C ASP A 585 -26.79 -42.37 -3.18
N SER A 586 -27.16 -41.37 -3.99
CA SER A 586 -27.39 -41.60 -5.42
C SER A 586 -26.07 -41.79 -6.18
N ALA A 587 -26.07 -42.71 -7.15
CA ALA A 587 -24.91 -42.95 -8.02
C ALA A 587 -24.43 -41.69 -8.77
N ALA A 588 -25.28 -40.65 -8.86
CA ALA A 588 -24.99 -39.34 -9.42
C ALA A 588 -24.04 -38.48 -8.55
N ALA A 589 -23.95 -38.71 -7.23
CA ALA A 589 -22.92 -38.07 -6.39
C ALA A 589 -21.49 -38.55 -6.73
N ARG A 590 -21.37 -39.66 -7.48
CA ARG A 590 -20.08 -40.26 -7.88
C ARG A 590 -19.64 -39.96 -9.31
N CYS A 591 -20.50 -39.45 -10.19
CA CYS A 591 -20.10 -39.03 -11.55
C CYS A 591 -21.07 -37.97 -12.13
N ALA A 592 -20.46 -36.99 -12.82
CA ALA A 592 -21.04 -35.79 -13.40
C ALA A 592 -22.40 -35.96 -14.12
N ARG A 593 -23.34 -35.03 -13.89
CA ARG A 593 -24.62 -34.92 -14.60
C ARG A 593 -25.00 -33.50 -15.04
N SER A 594 -25.81 -33.49 -16.10
CA SER A 594 -26.76 -32.50 -16.61
C SER A 594 -27.96 -33.30 -17.21
N ASP A 595 -29.05 -32.75 -17.74
CA ASP A 595 -29.48 -31.38 -18.04
C ASP A 595 -30.99 -31.28 -17.78
N LYS A 596 -31.44 -30.09 -17.39
CA LYS A 596 -32.83 -29.75 -17.07
C LYS A 596 -33.45 -30.64 -16.00
N ASP A 597 -33.63 -30.01 -14.85
CA ASP A 597 -34.90 -30.10 -14.18
C ASP A 597 -35.31 -31.48 -13.70
N ASN A 598 -35.17 -31.71 -12.40
CA ASN A 598 -36.33 -32.26 -11.70
C ASN A 598 -36.65 -31.36 -10.48
N THR A 599 -36.83 -30.07 -10.76
CA THR A 599 -38.01 -29.25 -10.38
C THR A 599 -38.49 -29.14 -8.93
N ILE A 600 -37.62 -29.30 -7.92
CA ILE A 600 -37.54 -28.54 -6.64
C ILE A 600 -36.68 -29.40 -5.68
N GLY A 601 -35.46 -28.93 -5.36
CA GLY A 601 -34.62 -29.43 -4.26
C GLY A 601 -33.45 -30.36 -4.63
N SER A 602 -32.21 -29.88 -4.44
CA SER A 602 -31.04 -30.66 -3.97
C SER A 602 -29.88 -29.70 -3.64
N GLY A 603 -29.88 -29.21 -2.40
CA GLY A 603 -28.97 -28.17 -1.92
C GLY A 603 -28.22 -28.57 -0.65
N ILE A 604 -27.71 -29.81 -0.59
CA ILE A 604 -26.90 -30.31 0.52
C ILE A 604 -25.63 -30.99 -0.01
N GLY A 605 -24.47 -30.69 0.56
CA GLY A 605 -23.20 -31.35 0.26
C GLY A 605 -22.34 -31.65 1.49
N LEU A 606 -21.46 -32.63 1.37
CA LEU A 606 -20.52 -33.02 2.41
C LEU A 606 -19.14 -33.26 1.80
N PHE A 607 -18.11 -32.73 2.43
CA PHE A 607 -16.71 -32.90 2.06
C PHE A 607 -15.89 -33.35 3.27
N SER A 608 -15.13 -34.43 3.11
CA SER A 608 -14.16 -34.88 4.12
C SER A 608 -12.72 -34.65 3.62
N CYS A 609 -11.89 -34.15 4.52
CA CYS A 609 -10.44 -34.01 4.31
C CYS A 609 -9.73 -35.33 3.98
N ASP A 610 -10.30 -36.48 4.42
CA ASP A 610 -9.78 -37.81 4.09
C ASP A 610 -9.75 -38.06 2.58
N GLU A 611 -10.66 -37.44 1.83
CA GLU A 611 -10.79 -37.64 0.39
C GLU A 611 -9.62 -37.05 -0.41
N ILE A 612 -8.87 -36.10 0.18
CA ILE A 612 -7.70 -35.48 -0.47
C ILE A 612 -6.39 -35.68 0.31
N GLY A 613 -6.46 -36.37 1.46
CA GLY A 613 -5.30 -36.61 2.31
C GLY A 613 -4.64 -35.32 2.81
N ALA A 614 -5.43 -34.30 3.16
CA ALA A 614 -4.93 -33.02 3.66
C ALA A 614 -5.81 -32.48 4.80
N ALA A 615 -5.20 -32.06 5.89
CA ALA A 615 -5.88 -31.46 7.04
C ALA A 615 -6.11 -29.95 6.85
N LYS A 616 -7.27 -29.42 7.28
CA LYS A 616 -7.41 -27.96 7.47
C LYS A 616 -6.34 -27.49 8.49
N PRO A 617 -5.74 -26.28 8.33
CA PRO A 617 -6.11 -25.22 7.40
C PRO A 617 -5.36 -25.23 6.05
N ASP A 618 -4.94 -26.39 5.54
CA ASP A 618 -4.27 -26.48 4.24
C ASP A 618 -5.14 -25.85 3.11
N PRO A 619 -4.60 -24.90 2.31
CA PRO A 619 -5.33 -24.25 1.22
C PRO A 619 -6.00 -25.20 0.23
N ARG A 620 -5.45 -26.42 0.06
CA ARG A 620 -5.99 -27.45 -0.83
C ARG A 620 -7.40 -27.89 -0.41
N VAL A 621 -7.71 -27.86 0.90
CA VAL A 621 -9.04 -28.20 1.42
C VAL A 621 -10.08 -27.22 0.88
N TYR A 622 -9.86 -25.92 1.05
CA TYR A 622 -10.81 -24.89 0.63
C TYR A 622 -10.90 -24.79 -0.90
N ALA A 623 -9.79 -24.97 -1.60
CA ALA A 623 -9.77 -25.04 -3.06
C ALA A 623 -10.61 -26.21 -3.59
N GLU A 624 -10.55 -27.38 -2.95
CA GLU A 624 -11.36 -28.54 -3.31
C GLU A 624 -12.85 -28.31 -3.03
N VAL A 625 -13.20 -27.66 -1.92
CA VAL A 625 -14.58 -27.26 -1.64
C VAL A 625 -15.11 -26.33 -2.73
N LEU A 626 -14.36 -25.27 -3.08
CA LEU A 626 -14.72 -24.34 -4.16
C LEU A 626 -14.89 -25.08 -5.50
N ARG A 627 -14.02 -26.04 -5.81
CA ARG A 627 -14.11 -26.87 -7.02
C ARG A 627 -15.39 -27.70 -7.05
N ARG A 628 -15.76 -28.36 -5.94
CA ARG A 628 -16.94 -29.23 -5.85
C ARG A 628 -18.25 -28.47 -5.93
N ILE A 629 -18.32 -27.29 -5.30
CA ILE A 629 -19.51 -26.43 -5.40
C ILE A 629 -19.59 -25.72 -6.75
N LYS A 630 -18.60 -25.91 -7.64
CA LYS A 630 -18.45 -25.23 -8.94
C LYS A 630 -18.49 -23.71 -8.76
N ALA A 631 -17.69 -23.22 -7.81
CA ALA A 631 -17.57 -21.81 -7.53
C ALA A 631 -16.94 -21.09 -8.72
N GLU A 632 -17.64 -20.10 -9.26
CA GLU A 632 -17.11 -19.23 -10.29
C GLU A 632 -16.64 -17.92 -9.63
N PRO A 633 -15.35 -17.58 -9.73
CA PRO A 633 -14.87 -16.33 -9.16
C PRO A 633 -15.46 -15.16 -9.95
N ILE A 634 -15.70 -14.03 -9.26
CA ILE A 634 -16.18 -12.79 -9.87
C ILE A 634 -15.27 -12.38 -11.03
N ASP A 635 -13.96 -12.53 -10.81
CA ASP A 635 -12.93 -12.36 -11.82
C ASP A 635 -11.97 -13.55 -11.76
N ALA A 636 -11.98 -14.36 -12.81
CA ALA A 636 -11.11 -15.53 -12.94
C ALA A 636 -9.61 -15.17 -12.99
N ASN A 637 -9.29 -13.93 -13.33
CA ASN A 637 -7.92 -13.43 -13.48
C ASN A 637 -7.43 -12.64 -12.25
N ALA A 638 -8.28 -12.39 -11.26
CA ALA A 638 -7.90 -11.68 -10.04
C ALA A 638 -6.85 -12.46 -9.23
N ALA A 639 -5.83 -11.75 -8.74
CA ALA A 639 -4.75 -12.33 -7.92
C ALA A 639 -5.27 -12.97 -6.62
N LYS A 640 -6.34 -12.42 -6.04
CA LYS A 640 -7.15 -13.04 -5.00
C LYS A 640 -8.56 -13.22 -5.53
N LYS A 641 -9.00 -14.47 -5.65
CA LYS A 641 -10.32 -14.82 -6.17
C LYS A 641 -11.36 -14.54 -5.10
N GLU A 642 -12.41 -13.81 -5.46
CA GLU A 642 -13.59 -13.60 -4.62
C GLU A 642 -14.79 -14.30 -5.27
N TYR A 643 -15.65 -14.88 -4.44
CA TYR A 643 -16.81 -15.64 -4.90
C TYR A 643 -18.10 -15.06 -4.31
N PRO A 644 -19.07 -14.63 -5.15
CA PRO A 644 -20.29 -14.00 -4.65
C PRO A 644 -21.21 -15.05 -4.03
N GLY A 645 -21.78 -14.75 -2.86
CA GLY A 645 -22.74 -15.66 -2.21
C GLY A 645 -22.18 -16.95 -1.63
N ILE A 646 -20.84 -17.08 -1.55
CA ILE A 646 -20.19 -18.28 -0.99
C ILE A 646 -19.64 -17.96 0.40
N TRP A 647 -20.23 -18.60 1.40
CA TRP A 647 -19.94 -18.40 2.82
C TRP A 647 -19.26 -19.62 3.43
N PHE A 648 -18.36 -19.35 4.37
CA PHE A 648 -17.79 -20.34 5.27
C PHE A 648 -18.10 -19.98 6.72
N VAL A 649 -18.74 -20.90 7.44
CA VAL A 649 -19.21 -20.72 8.81
C VAL A 649 -18.44 -21.64 9.73
N ALA A 650 -17.75 -21.08 10.72
CA ALA A 650 -17.05 -21.86 11.74
C ALA A 650 -17.08 -21.17 13.10
N SER A 651 -17.00 -21.94 14.17
CA SER A 651 -16.71 -21.42 15.51
C SER A 651 -15.20 -21.30 15.77
N HIS A 652 -14.39 -21.77 14.82
CA HIS A 652 -12.94 -21.75 14.85
C HIS A 652 -12.36 -20.64 13.98
N THR A 653 -11.67 -19.68 14.61
CA THR A 653 -11.12 -18.50 13.92
C THR A 653 -10.01 -18.85 12.94
N TRP A 654 -9.18 -19.84 13.26
CA TRP A 654 -8.16 -20.36 12.34
C TRP A 654 -8.78 -20.94 11.05
N ASP A 655 -9.98 -21.55 11.13
CA ASP A 655 -10.69 -22.11 9.97
C ASP A 655 -11.33 -20.99 9.13
N THR A 656 -11.98 -20.01 9.79
CA THR A 656 -12.50 -18.82 9.09
C THR A 656 -11.40 -18.00 8.42
N PHE A 657 -10.21 -17.88 9.04
CA PHE A 657 -9.08 -17.19 8.44
C PHE A 657 -8.63 -17.85 7.14
N ALA A 658 -8.41 -19.17 7.18
CA ALA A 658 -7.96 -19.91 6.01
C ALA A 658 -9.01 -19.91 4.89
N ALA A 659 -10.30 -20.03 5.22
CA ALA A 659 -11.39 -19.85 4.26
C ALA A 659 -11.40 -18.44 3.64
N LYS A 660 -11.16 -17.38 4.43
CA LYS A 660 -11.07 -16.00 3.93
C LYS A 660 -9.87 -15.79 3.00
N GLN A 661 -8.78 -16.51 3.21
CA GLN A 661 -7.64 -16.50 2.28
C GLN A 661 -7.98 -17.22 0.96
N ALA A 662 -8.80 -18.26 1.01
CA ALA A 662 -9.28 -18.99 -0.17
C ALA A 662 -10.39 -18.25 -0.95
N GLY A 663 -10.93 -17.14 -0.44
CA GLY A 663 -11.89 -16.29 -1.15
C GLY A 663 -13.35 -16.41 -0.67
N PHE A 664 -13.59 -17.12 0.43
CA PHE A 664 -14.92 -17.19 1.05
C PHE A 664 -15.23 -15.91 1.83
N ARG A 665 -16.52 -15.52 1.87
CA ARG A 665 -17.03 -14.67 2.97
C ARG A 665 -17.13 -15.52 4.23
N THR A 666 -16.81 -14.98 5.39
CA THR A 666 -16.74 -15.78 6.61
C THR A 666 -17.66 -15.30 7.70
N ALA A 667 -18.30 -16.27 8.36
CA ALA A 667 -19.11 -16.01 9.53
C ALA A 667 -18.58 -16.81 10.73
N TRP A 668 -18.34 -16.11 11.83
CA TRP A 668 -17.81 -16.71 13.05
C TRP A 668 -18.87 -16.84 14.14
N VAL A 669 -18.92 -18.00 14.77
CA VAL A 669 -19.84 -18.31 15.88
C VAL A 669 -19.08 -18.31 17.21
N THR A 670 -19.55 -17.54 18.20
CA THR A 670 -18.74 -17.24 19.38
C THR A 670 -18.65 -18.35 20.42
N TYR A 671 -19.51 -19.38 20.39
CA TYR A 671 -19.71 -20.28 21.54
C TYR A 671 -18.60 -21.32 21.79
N GLU A 672 -17.61 -21.42 20.91
CA GLU A 672 -16.53 -22.41 21.05
C GLU A 672 -15.25 -21.75 21.55
N GLU A 673 -14.71 -20.79 20.80
CA GLU A 673 -13.45 -20.13 21.13
C GLU A 673 -13.63 -18.88 22.00
N PHE A 674 -14.86 -18.35 22.08
CA PHE A 674 -15.27 -17.16 22.86
C PHE A 674 -14.60 -15.83 22.48
N PHE A 675 -13.37 -15.86 21.98
CA PHE A 675 -12.56 -14.70 21.62
C PHE A 675 -11.93 -14.88 20.24
N PRO A 676 -12.06 -13.90 19.33
CA PRO A 676 -11.72 -14.10 17.92
C PRO A 676 -10.23 -13.95 17.57
N CYS A 677 -9.37 -13.56 18.51
CA CYS A 677 -7.94 -13.36 18.26
C CYS A 677 -7.63 -12.52 17.00
N ALA A 678 -8.32 -11.39 16.81
CA ALA A 678 -8.30 -10.63 15.56
C ALA A 678 -6.92 -10.08 15.14
N SER A 679 -6.00 -9.89 16.09
CA SER A 679 -4.60 -9.51 15.79
C SER A 679 -3.82 -10.62 15.09
N VAL A 680 -4.28 -11.87 15.16
CA VAL A 680 -3.67 -13.04 14.54
C VAL A 680 -4.42 -13.45 13.27
N TYR A 681 -5.75 -13.55 13.36
CA TYR A 681 -6.60 -14.14 12.31
C TYR A 681 -7.44 -13.11 11.53
N GLY A 682 -7.31 -11.82 11.83
CA GLY A 682 -8.13 -10.77 11.23
C GLY A 682 -9.59 -10.83 11.70
N THR A 683 -10.49 -10.14 10.97
CA THR A 683 -11.91 -10.05 11.31
C THR A 683 -12.79 -10.86 10.34
N PRO A 684 -13.69 -11.73 10.86
CA PRO A 684 -14.77 -12.34 10.08
C PRO A 684 -15.74 -11.29 9.52
N ASP A 685 -16.43 -11.60 8.43
CA ASP A 685 -17.41 -10.68 7.81
C ASP A 685 -18.70 -10.59 8.62
N VAL A 686 -19.11 -11.71 9.24
CA VAL A 686 -20.27 -11.81 10.14
C VAL A 686 -19.85 -12.46 11.46
N VAL A 687 -20.42 -11.99 12.57
CA VAL A 687 -20.24 -12.58 13.90
C VAL A 687 -21.60 -12.77 14.56
N GLY A 688 -21.85 -13.92 15.18
CA GLY A 688 -23.08 -14.19 15.92
C GLY A 688 -22.88 -15.16 17.09
N ARG A 689 -23.80 -15.14 18.06
CA ARG A 689 -23.68 -15.93 19.29
C ARG A 689 -23.99 -17.41 19.10
N ASN A 690 -24.77 -17.74 18.06
CA ASN A 690 -25.16 -19.09 17.69
C ASN A 690 -25.42 -19.17 16.18
N LEU A 691 -25.73 -20.38 15.68
CA LEU A 691 -25.94 -20.60 14.24
C LEU A 691 -27.20 -19.93 13.69
N GLU A 692 -28.25 -19.77 14.52
CA GLU A 692 -29.47 -19.04 14.15
C GLU A 692 -29.15 -17.57 13.89
N GLU A 693 -28.47 -16.89 14.82
CA GLU A 693 -28.08 -15.49 14.67
C GLU A 693 -27.14 -15.27 13.48
N VAL A 694 -26.15 -16.15 13.30
CA VAL A 694 -25.26 -16.08 12.13
C VAL A 694 -26.04 -16.25 10.83
N SER A 695 -26.99 -17.20 10.76
CA SER A 695 -27.79 -17.41 9.56
C SER A 695 -28.66 -16.20 9.22
N GLU A 696 -29.29 -15.56 10.21
CA GLU A 696 -30.06 -14.33 10.04
C GLU A 696 -29.16 -13.18 9.54
N LYS A 697 -27.96 -13.04 10.11
CA LYS A 697 -27.00 -11.99 9.71
C LYS A 697 -26.42 -12.20 8.32
N ILE A 698 -26.14 -13.45 7.91
CA ILE A 698 -25.71 -13.77 6.54
C ILE A 698 -26.79 -13.34 5.55
N LEU A 699 -28.05 -13.72 5.77
CA LEU A 699 -29.15 -13.35 4.88
C LEU A 699 -29.40 -11.84 4.87
N ALA A 700 -29.31 -11.17 6.03
CA ALA A 700 -29.40 -9.72 6.11
C ALA A 700 -28.26 -9.02 5.36
N PHE A 701 -27.04 -9.55 5.44
CA PHE A 701 -25.87 -9.04 4.71
C PHE A 701 -26.08 -9.17 3.19
N GLU A 702 -26.53 -10.33 2.69
CA GLU A 702 -26.83 -10.51 1.27
C GLU A 702 -28.01 -9.65 0.80
N ARG A 703 -29.01 -9.42 1.66
CA ARG A 703 -30.12 -8.53 1.35
C ARG A 703 -29.67 -7.07 1.28
N ASP A 704 -28.84 -6.61 2.21
CA ASP A 704 -28.26 -5.26 2.18
C ASP A 704 -27.44 -5.04 0.91
N LEU A 705 -26.68 -6.05 0.48
CA LEU A 705 -25.98 -6.02 -0.81
C LEU A 705 -26.95 -5.94 -1.99
N ALA A 706 -28.07 -6.66 -1.96
CA ALA A 706 -29.08 -6.62 -3.02
C ALA A 706 -29.87 -5.29 -3.04
N THR A 707 -30.25 -4.73 -1.88
CA THR A 707 -30.97 -3.45 -1.81
C THR A 707 -30.09 -2.27 -2.21
N LYS A 708 -28.78 -2.32 -1.88
CA LYS A 708 -27.81 -1.36 -2.40
C LYS A 708 -27.60 -1.48 -3.92
N ALA A 709 -27.96 -2.62 -4.52
CA ALA A 709 -27.96 -2.82 -5.96
C ALA A 709 -29.26 -2.32 -6.64
N ASP A 710 -30.41 -2.34 -5.95
CA ASP A 710 -31.73 -1.90 -6.47
C ASP A 710 -32.02 -0.39 -6.24
N ASP A 711 -31.62 0.21 -5.11
CA ASP A 711 -31.81 1.65 -4.82
C ASP A 711 -30.83 2.56 -5.57
N ALA A 712 -29.86 1.97 -6.25
CA ALA A 712 -29.08 2.64 -7.27
C ALA A 712 -29.56 2.13 -8.63
N ALA A 713 -30.37 2.91 -9.34
CA ALA A 713 -30.16 2.94 -10.79
C ALA A 713 -28.71 3.42 -10.96
N PRO A 714 -27.73 2.56 -11.33
CA PRO A 714 -26.35 2.98 -11.27
C PRO A 714 -26.08 3.65 -12.59
N VAL A 715 -26.00 4.98 -12.57
CA VAL A 715 -25.06 5.67 -13.44
C VAL A 715 -23.72 4.93 -13.23
N LYS A 716 -23.17 4.38 -14.32
CA LYS A 716 -22.21 3.27 -14.30
C LYS A 716 -20.90 3.70 -13.63
N GLY A 717 -20.75 3.41 -12.33
CA GLY A 717 -19.53 3.67 -11.56
C GLY A 717 -18.28 3.23 -12.33
N TRP A 718 -17.41 4.17 -12.65
CA TRP A 718 -16.17 3.94 -13.36
C TRP A 718 -15.13 3.31 -12.45
N THR A 719 -14.36 2.35 -12.97
CA THR A 719 -13.27 1.67 -12.26
C THR A 719 -12.00 1.78 -13.10
N TYR A 720 -10.87 2.11 -12.46
CA TYR A 720 -9.60 2.20 -13.17
C TYR A 720 -9.04 0.79 -13.42
N HIS A 721 -9.15 0.29 -14.65
CA HIS A 721 -8.68 -1.05 -15.01
C HIS A 721 -7.18 -1.07 -15.30
N LYS A 722 -6.38 -1.22 -14.25
CA LYS A 722 -4.91 -1.38 -14.30
C LYS A 722 -4.44 -2.45 -15.30
N GLU A 723 -5.23 -3.53 -15.47
CA GLU A 723 -4.86 -4.70 -16.29
C GLU A 723 -4.98 -4.51 -17.80
N ARG A 724 -5.67 -3.45 -18.24
CA ARG A 724 -5.86 -3.16 -19.67
C ARG A 724 -4.81 -2.22 -20.23
N GLN A 725 -3.98 -1.65 -19.36
CA GLN A 725 -2.95 -0.70 -19.74
C GLN A 725 -1.58 -1.39 -19.72
N GLU A 726 -1.06 -1.73 -20.90
CA GLU A 726 0.27 -2.32 -21.05
C GLU A 726 1.33 -1.22 -21.09
N GLN A 727 2.34 -1.34 -20.23
CA GLN A 727 3.53 -0.49 -20.27
C GLN A 727 4.38 -0.90 -21.48
N THR A 728 4.13 -0.30 -22.64
CA THR A 728 4.79 -0.67 -23.91
C THR A 728 6.24 -0.16 -24.03
N LYS A 729 6.68 0.77 -23.16
CA LYS A 729 8.04 1.33 -23.18
C LYS A 729 8.60 1.53 -21.77
N ALA A 730 9.63 0.77 -21.42
CA ALA A 730 10.36 0.86 -20.15
C ALA A 730 11.10 2.20 -19.90
N ALA A 731 11.01 3.17 -20.82
CA ALA A 731 11.86 4.36 -20.83
C ALA A 731 11.12 5.71 -20.81
N SER A 732 9.79 5.72 -20.66
CA SER A 732 8.99 6.96 -20.48
C SER A 732 9.07 7.53 -19.04
N GLN A 733 9.76 6.82 -18.15
CA GLN A 733 9.58 6.92 -16.71
C GLN A 733 10.17 8.22 -16.13
N HIS A 734 9.36 8.97 -15.37
CA HIS A 734 9.73 9.99 -14.37
C HIS A 734 10.05 11.43 -14.81
N THR A 735 9.52 11.96 -15.92
CA THR A 735 9.82 13.36 -16.30
C THR A 735 8.62 14.24 -16.61
N SER A 736 7.40 13.71 -16.59
CA SER A 736 6.15 14.43 -16.92
C SER A 736 5.94 15.70 -16.09
N PHE A 737 6.44 15.71 -14.84
CA PHE A 737 6.35 16.84 -13.92
C PHE A 737 7.60 17.73 -13.89
N SER A 738 8.59 17.46 -14.75
CA SER A 738 9.87 18.19 -14.81
C SER A 738 9.94 19.13 -16.02
N ASP A 739 11.04 19.87 -16.13
CA ASP A 739 11.31 20.75 -17.26
C ASP A 739 11.78 19.99 -18.53
N PHE A 740 12.22 18.73 -18.40
CA PHE A 740 12.79 17.95 -19.52
C PHE A 740 11.88 17.89 -20.75
N PRO A 741 10.55 17.66 -20.64
CA PRO A 741 9.67 17.62 -21.81
C PRO A 741 9.63 18.93 -22.61
N PHE A 742 9.80 20.10 -21.97
CA PHE A 742 9.81 21.39 -22.67
C PHE A 742 11.13 21.64 -23.42
N LEU A 743 12.23 21.08 -22.89
CA LEU A 743 13.58 21.28 -23.39
C LEU A 743 13.99 20.23 -24.43
N LEU A 744 13.42 19.03 -24.35
CA LEU A 744 13.71 17.90 -25.22
C LEU A 744 12.44 17.28 -25.85
N PRO A 745 11.49 18.06 -26.40
CA PRO A 745 10.16 17.59 -26.82
C PRO A 745 10.18 16.53 -27.93
N ASN A 746 11.26 16.46 -28.71
CA ASN A 746 11.39 15.48 -29.80
C ASN A 746 11.80 14.08 -29.32
N MET A 747 12.10 13.91 -28.04
CA MET A 747 12.37 12.58 -27.49
C MET A 747 11.04 11.90 -27.18
N ALA A 748 10.71 10.86 -27.95
CA ALA A 748 9.49 10.05 -27.80
C ALA A 748 9.28 9.43 -26.40
N LYS A 749 10.27 9.54 -25.51
CA LYS A 749 10.22 9.16 -24.09
C LYS A 749 9.54 10.22 -23.18
N PHE A 750 9.25 11.41 -23.69
CA PHE A 750 8.65 12.52 -22.92
C PHE A 750 7.23 12.87 -23.37
N VAL A 751 6.66 12.10 -24.28
CA VAL A 751 5.31 12.31 -24.82
C VAL A 751 4.34 11.43 -24.04
N GLY A 752 3.69 12.03 -23.05
CA GLY A 752 2.58 11.40 -22.31
C GLY A 752 1.25 11.54 -23.05
N SER A 753 0.17 11.03 -22.43
CA SER A 753 -1.19 11.12 -22.97
C SER A 753 -1.75 12.54 -23.02
N VAL A 754 -1.31 13.40 -22.09
CA VAL A 754 -1.62 14.82 -21.98
C VAL A 754 -0.34 15.62 -22.17
N SER A 755 -0.46 16.83 -22.73
CA SER A 755 0.70 17.70 -22.90
C SER A 755 1.32 18.11 -21.56
N SER A 756 2.65 18.20 -21.50
CA SER A 756 3.36 18.57 -20.26
C SER A 756 3.00 19.97 -19.78
N LYS A 757 2.57 20.87 -20.67
CA LYS A 757 2.07 22.20 -20.31
C LYS A 757 0.74 22.10 -19.55
N SER A 758 -0.17 21.27 -20.03
CA SER A 758 -1.45 20.98 -19.39
C SER A 758 -1.26 20.32 -18.02
N ILE A 759 -0.35 19.34 -17.90
CA ILE A 759 0.01 18.73 -16.60
C ILE A 759 0.55 19.80 -15.63
N LEU A 760 1.47 20.65 -16.08
CA LEU A 760 2.03 21.75 -15.29
C LEU A 760 0.94 22.70 -14.78
N ASP A 761 0.03 23.13 -15.66
CA ASP A 761 -1.01 24.11 -15.34
C ASP A 761 -1.99 23.56 -14.30
N VAL A 762 -2.51 22.34 -14.51
CA VAL A 762 -3.46 21.72 -13.60
C VAL A 762 -2.82 21.36 -12.25
N ASN A 763 -1.60 20.80 -12.26
CA ASN A 763 -0.86 20.53 -11.03
C ASN A 763 -0.60 21.80 -10.22
N SER A 764 -0.19 22.88 -10.90
CA SER A 764 0.03 24.17 -10.25
C SER A 764 -1.26 24.72 -9.64
N GLU A 765 -2.38 24.60 -10.36
CA GLU A 765 -3.68 25.10 -9.89
C GLU A 765 -4.21 24.32 -8.68
N VAL A 766 -4.13 22.99 -8.71
CA VAL A 766 -4.43 22.14 -7.54
C VAL A 766 -3.61 22.58 -6.34
N THR A 767 -2.29 22.76 -6.52
CA THR A 767 -1.38 23.15 -5.44
C THR A 767 -1.70 24.54 -4.90
N LYS A 768 -2.02 25.52 -5.76
CA LYS A 768 -2.42 26.87 -5.34
C LYS A 768 -3.67 26.83 -4.46
N ARG A 769 -4.69 26.07 -4.85
CA ARG A 769 -5.93 25.95 -4.08
C ARG A 769 -5.70 25.33 -2.71
N MET A 770 -4.86 24.29 -2.64
CA MET A 770 -4.50 23.64 -1.38
C MET A 770 -3.73 24.57 -0.44
N ILE A 771 -2.75 25.30 -0.98
CA ILE A 771 -1.81 26.11 -0.19
C ILE A 771 -2.38 27.50 0.14
N LEU A 772 -3.01 28.17 -0.82
CA LEU A 772 -3.45 29.56 -0.70
C LEU A 772 -4.93 29.71 -0.35
N GLU A 773 -5.79 28.80 -0.80
CA GLU A 773 -7.25 28.86 -0.57
C GLU A 773 -7.73 27.95 0.55
N GLY A 774 -6.85 27.07 1.07
CA GLY A 774 -7.21 26.09 2.09
C GLY A 774 -8.10 24.96 1.59
N LYS A 775 -8.31 24.83 0.27
CA LYS A 775 -9.10 23.75 -0.34
C LYS A 775 -8.24 22.51 -0.51
N ARG A 776 -8.17 21.68 0.54
CA ARG A 776 -7.24 20.55 0.61
C ARG A 776 -7.90 19.23 0.24
N GLU A 777 -9.16 19.08 0.61
CA GLU A 777 -9.93 17.86 0.38
C GLU A 777 -10.87 17.99 -0.83
N GLU A 778 -11.36 16.85 -1.31
CA GLU A 778 -12.38 16.80 -2.35
C GLU A 778 -13.63 17.62 -1.99
N ALA A 779 -14.05 17.55 -0.72
CA ALA A 779 -15.21 18.27 -0.21
C ALA A 779 -15.04 19.79 -0.23
N ASP A 780 -13.80 20.28 -0.24
CA ASP A 780 -13.49 21.71 -0.31
C ASP A 780 -13.49 22.23 -1.77
N GLY A 781 -13.71 21.35 -2.75
CA GLY A 781 -13.72 21.69 -4.17
C GLY A 781 -12.33 21.84 -4.79
N VAL A 782 -11.31 21.16 -4.27
CA VAL A 782 -9.93 21.23 -4.78
C VAL A 782 -9.84 20.94 -6.29
N PHE A 783 -10.67 20.04 -6.80
CA PHE A 783 -10.69 19.62 -8.21
C PHE A 783 -11.66 20.39 -9.12
N SER A 784 -12.51 21.25 -8.58
CA SER A 784 -13.63 21.86 -9.34
C SER A 784 -13.16 22.88 -10.38
N GLY A 785 -13.59 22.76 -11.63
CA GLY A 785 -13.27 23.73 -12.68
C GLY A 785 -11.79 23.82 -13.07
N LEU A 786 -11.07 22.69 -13.00
CA LEU A 786 -9.69 22.63 -13.46
C LEU A 786 -9.64 22.52 -14.99
N LYS A 787 -8.74 23.27 -15.62
CA LYS A 787 -8.43 23.18 -17.06
C LYS A 787 -7.01 23.65 -17.35
N GLY A 788 -6.41 23.16 -18.43
CA GLY A 788 -5.15 23.72 -18.93
C GLY A 788 -5.36 25.17 -19.40
N ASN A 789 -4.29 25.97 -19.40
CA ASN A 789 -4.41 27.41 -19.70
C ASN A 789 -4.97 27.69 -21.10
N LYS A 790 -4.70 26.80 -22.06
CA LYS A 790 -5.24 26.94 -23.41
C LYS A 790 -6.59 26.25 -23.59
N ASP A 791 -6.94 25.33 -22.69
CA ASP A 791 -8.10 24.46 -22.87
C ASP A 791 -9.40 25.25 -22.83
N GLU A 792 -10.24 25.03 -23.85
CA GLU A 792 -11.54 25.70 -23.97
C GLU A 792 -12.52 25.19 -22.91
N THR A 793 -12.39 23.92 -22.53
CA THR A 793 -13.28 23.20 -21.62
C THR A 793 -12.60 22.76 -20.33
N GLU A 794 -13.41 22.58 -19.28
CA GLU A 794 -12.96 21.99 -18.03
C GLU A 794 -12.56 20.52 -18.22
N TRP A 795 -11.53 20.10 -17.47
CA TRP A 795 -11.13 18.71 -17.40
C TRP A 795 -12.15 17.94 -16.59
N ARG A 796 -12.49 16.76 -17.09
CA ARG A 796 -13.47 15.92 -16.42
C ARG A 796 -12.83 15.22 -15.22
N ILE A 797 -13.56 15.22 -14.11
CA ILE A 797 -13.17 14.51 -12.90
C ILE A 797 -13.84 13.14 -12.91
N TRP A 798 -13.02 12.10 -12.93
CA TRP A 798 -13.44 10.72 -12.90
C TRP A 798 -13.13 10.18 -11.52
N LYS A 799 -14.16 9.92 -10.73
CA LYS A 799 -13.98 9.35 -9.40
C LYS A 799 -14.20 7.86 -9.45
N GLU A 800 -13.20 7.10 -9.05
CA GLU A 800 -13.32 5.65 -8.95
C GLU A 800 -14.49 5.28 -8.02
N GLY A 801 -15.38 4.42 -8.51
CA GLY A 801 -16.63 4.06 -7.83
C GLY A 801 -17.80 5.01 -8.09
N ARG A 802 -17.63 6.11 -8.86
CA ARG A 802 -18.72 6.98 -9.35
C ARG A 802 -18.81 6.97 -10.86
N ALA A 803 -19.97 7.31 -11.39
CA ALA A 803 -20.22 7.15 -12.81
C ALA A 803 -19.28 7.95 -13.70
N GLN A 804 -18.95 7.40 -14.87
CA GLN A 804 -18.33 8.20 -15.93
C GLN A 804 -19.27 9.35 -16.32
N PRO A 805 -18.75 10.52 -16.70
CA PRO A 805 -19.54 11.53 -17.38
C PRO A 805 -20.14 10.96 -18.68
N ASP A 806 -21.46 11.08 -18.86
CA ASP A 806 -22.25 10.36 -19.89
C ASP A 806 -22.05 10.84 -21.35
N ASP A 807 -21.30 11.93 -21.56
CA ASP A 807 -21.12 12.64 -22.83
C ASP A 807 -19.72 12.42 -23.47
N LEU A 808 -19.15 11.23 -23.32
CA LEU A 808 -17.90 10.84 -24.01
C LEU A 808 -18.19 10.55 -25.49
N VAL A 809 -18.25 11.59 -26.33
CA VAL A 809 -18.43 11.42 -27.78
C VAL A 809 -17.15 10.82 -28.36
N ALA A 810 -17.27 9.66 -29.01
CA ALA A 810 -16.17 8.80 -29.43
C ALA A 810 -15.19 9.38 -30.49
N GLU A 811 -15.32 10.63 -30.94
CA GLU A 811 -14.52 11.13 -32.08
C GLU A 811 -14.02 12.59 -32.06
N ALA A 812 -14.10 13.42 -31.01
CA ALA A 812 -13.78 14.86 -31.21
C ALA A 812 -13.14 15.72 -30.10
N ALA A 813 -12.85 15.24 -28.89
CA ALA A 813 -12.26 16.12 -27.86
C ALA A 813 -10.73 16.29 -28.02
N ILE A 814 -10.32 16.95 -29.10
CA ILE A 814 -8.98 17.50 -29.24
C ILE A 814 -8.97 18.79 -28.42
N GLY A 815 -8.17 18.81 -27.36
CA GLY A 815 -7.87 20.01 -26.59
C GLY A 815 -7.31 21.12 -27.47
N SER A 816 -7.38 22.33 -26.95
CA SER A 816 -6.99 23.58 -27.62
C SER A 816 -5.58 23.61 -28.24
N ASP A 817 -4.68 22.74 -27.78
CA ASP A 817 -3.29 22.66 -28.20
C ASP A 817 -3.02 21.56 -29.24
N GLY A 818 -4.08 20.90 -29.74
CA GLY A 818 -3.98 19.80 -30.69
C GLY A 818 -3.75 18.43 -30.05
N ASN A 819 -3.71 18.33 -28.72
CA ASN A 819 -3.66 17.05 -27.99
C ASN A 819 -5.05 16.62 -27.52
N ARG A 820 -5.18 15.47 -26.84
CA ARG A 820 -6.46 15.01 -26.28
C ARG A 820 -6.87 15.84 -25.06
N GLN A 821 -8.18 16.03 -24.83
CA GLN A 821 -8.67 16.68 -23.61
C GLN A 821 -8.21 15.92 -22.36
N GLY A 822 -7.81 16.64 -21.30
CA GLY A 822 -7.34 16.05 -20.05
C GLY A 822 -8.48 15.58 -19.13
N ARG A 823 -8.19 14.55 -18.34
CA ARG A 823 -9.05 14.03 -17.26
C ARG A 823 -8.28 13.87 -15.96
N LEU A 824 -9.00 13.96 -14.85
CA LEU A 824 -8.50 13.73 -13.51
C LEU A 824 -9.15 12.49 -12.91
N VAL A 825 -8.36 11.45 -12.71
CA VAL A 825 -8.79 10.19 -12.09
C VAL A 825 -8.53 10.26 -10.59
N VAL A 826 -9.58 10.35 -9.77
CA VAL A 826 -9.47 10.30 -8.30
C VAL A 826 -9.72 8.87 -7.84
N HIS A 827 -8.69 8.25 -7.26
CA HIS A 827 -8.71 6.83 -6.86
C HIS A 827 -9.37 6.63 -5.50
N ALA A 828 -9.97 5.45 -5.31
CA ALA A 828 -10.59 5.06 -4.04
C ALA A 828 -9.52 4.60 -3.03
N LEU A 829 -9.29 5.42 -2.00
CA LEU A 829 -8.41 5.12 -0.86
C LEU A 829 -9.19 4.46 0.27
#